data_AF-A0A0G4FL23-F1
#
_entry.id   AF-A0A0G4FL23-F1
#
_cell.length_a   1.000
_cell.length_b   1.000
_cell.length_c   1.000
_cell.angle_alpha   90.00
_cell.angle_beta   90.00
_cell.angle_gamma   90.00
#
_symmetry.space_group_name_H-M   'P 1'
#
loop_
_entity.id
_entity.type
_entity.pdbx_description
1 polymer ?
#
loop_
_entity_poly.entity_id
_entity_poly.type
_entity_poly.pdbx_seq_one_letter_code
_entity_poly.pdbx_strand_id
1 'polypeptide(L)'
;MSYVGGPTSSTSEGGGASSLCFGNFMSFEPQLKSLKLEDLLGRKKAGCKITMITAYDYLSGRIADAAAIDMVLVGDSLGNVVLGHSRTDKVTMEDMLHHTRAVTRGCKRAFVVGDLPFGSCCTVEKALENAHALMREGCHAVKLEGPLLAQIQAISQFVPVVAHLGLQPQTASSFASRGRTADEAITLLEDARAVEAAGASFLVLEKVAAEVAQEITSSLSIPTIGIGAGNVTDGQVLVWHDVLGLCPPGFPKIKFAKTFGGEPGWGWKAALHAVEEYAEAVTRGIFPGQPQTFYMGAAAREDFEKRRGGRLLPPACNLRGAVGGSASSPGVTPVSGQGDGSTPPCSEPWRPPSTATGRHAQAQGESAPFESVGSPSRIHGGVGLANGGGTGGVRANGGNEMLRNVANGGSAGPPVIVPNGPGGGMSLGFRRVAVVGCGSLGKLVGWSIAGVTGVKVSVVCRRQEQVDRILTRGGIECEDADGKSAGVREVTAGVASDFHSGSADLVVVAVKSFDTQGAAEIAARLCAPEGAVLSLQNGLSHVGVLRKALAKSARSAGGPCLLLGTCTAGAAPGAADGDGSGGAVDPSRVSFRGRGRFVVGLMGDGEGFQRGRGGASGPGEVAEAAASLLRSAEMDAEAVSEQEVLPALWLKVAVNAAINPLTALMGICNGGLETQPLSTVAAAIAEEVRVVARSKGVRLSEASVRSALESTIRGTARNQSSMLQDVQRGSQSEVRAICGAVAEEARRNGVAAPLCSLLCLMVEGKLKLQQQPQRQQQEQHSKSSTYDGSSPACVSHPSPSSNGLQANGHAEYVSAGAKVSHTARTTLVRDPKKLTALRKQVPPSSRVVFVPFLGGLHHGHLALVEDARRRCGEGGQVWCSVFLNRLQFQSAQDFDTYPMDLQRDVQMLEEAGVDVVFAPSSEGVYSDKDAVFPARIDFEGVESVGGEGNMRPGFFKGVGTVVGKFFAWVRPDVAIFGQKDFLQTVVVKRLAREFFIDTEIVVHETVREESGLATASRNEKLTKEERHKAAGLFASLSLVKDAVESGEVTSVSDLISLGLTALKKREMHMDYLILSDLESGRELQEDEEVCPGAALCLHAGGSVKVSKPVLLPSGTPRERVRLVDNVVIRVP
;
A
#
# COMPACT_ATOMS: atom_id res chain seq x y z
N MET A 1 43.33 2.21 36.81
CA MET A 1 44.78 2.36 37.03
C MET A 1 45.26 3.57 36.25
N SER A 2 45.87 4.50 36.98
CA SER A 2 46.70 5.60 36.53
C SER A 2 47.90 5.13 35.71
N TYR A 3 48.34 5.93 34.74
CA TYR A 3 49.71 5.89 34.24
C TYR A 3 50.25 7.33 34.19
N VAL A 4 51.34 7.54 34.93
CA VAL A 4 52.23 8.71 34.84
C VAL A 4 53.61 8.17 34.50
N GLY A 5 54.34 8.88 33.64
CA GLY A 5 55.81 8.94 33.69
C GLY A 5 56.53 8.59 32.40
N GLY A 6 56.88 9.61 31.60
CA GLY A 6 57.97 9.55 30.63
C GLY A 6 59.34 9.88 31.26
N PRO A 7 60.40 9.96 30.44
CA PRO A 7 61.42 11.03 30.57
C PRO A 7 61.75 11.68 29.19
N THR A 8 61.63 13.00 29.00
CA THR A 8 62.69 14.06 29.01
C THR A 8 63.82 13.85 27.99
N SER A 9 64.07 14.73 27.00
CA SER A 9 64.75 16.05 27.09
C SER A 9 64.54 16.91 25.82
N SER A 10 63.98 18.13 25.85
CA SER A 10 64.63 19.47 25.88
C SER A 10 65.64 19.74 24.73
N THR A 11 65.58 20.79 23.90
CA THR A 11 65.36 22.24 24.18
C THR A 11 65.00 23.09 22.93
N SER A 12 64.19 24.15 23.19
CA SER A 12 64.23 25.56 22.71
C SER A 12 63.86 25.87 21.23
N GLU A 13 63.04 26.87 20.85
CA GLU A 13 62.58 28.17 21.42
C GLU A 13 61.16 28.49 20.84
N GLY A 14 60.16 28.95 21.61
CA GLY A 14 59.82 30.37 21.92
C GLY A 14 58.73 30.91 20.96
N GLY A 15 57.57 31.45 21.34
CA GLY A 15 56.86 31.72 22.59
C GLY A 15 55.48 32.35 22.26
N GLY A 16 54.51 32.29 23.19
CA GLY A 16 53.31 33.14 23.17
C GLY A 16 51.94 32.44 23.07
N ALA A 17 51.62 31.54 24.01
CA ALA A 17 50.24 31.13 24.28
C ALA A 17 49.71 31.87 25.51
N SER A 18 48.54 32.50 25.39
CA SER A 18 47.74 32.97 26.53
C SER A 18 46.47 32.12 26.64
N SER A 19 46.21 31.65 27.87
CA SER A 19 45.10 30.82 28.29
C SER A 19 43.72 31.37 27.94
N LEU A 20 42.72 30.48 27.81
CA LEU A 20 41.40 30.66 28.46
C LEU A 20 40.59 29.34 28.51
N CYS A 21 40.47 28.83 29.74
CA CYS A 21 39.32 28.22 30.41
C CYS A 21 38.32 27.31 29.65
N PHE A 22 38.30 26.05 30.10
CA PHE A 22 37.10 25.19 30.13
C PHE A 22 36.01 25.82 31.02
N GLY A 23 34.84 26.09 30.45
CA GLY A 23 33.64 26.49 31.17
C GLY A 23 32.40 26.52 30.25
N ASN A 24 31.32 25.87 30.70
CA ASN A 24 29.97 25.86 30.12
C ASN A 24 29.79 25.27 28.70
N PHE A 25 29.41 23.99 28.62
CA PHE A 25 28.66 23.45 27.49
C PHE A 25 27.19 23.90 27.56
N MET A 26 26.95 25.18 27.30
CA MET A 26 25.69 25.68 26.78
C MET A 26 25.99 26.78 25.75
N SER A 27 25.44 26.57 24.54
CA SER A 27 25.31 27.51 23.42
C SER A 27 26.59 28.19 22.91
N PHE A 28 27.18 27.66 21.85
CA PHE A 28 27.70 28.40 20.69
C PHE A 28 27.98 27.37 19.57
N GLU A 29 26.94 26.96 18.83
CA GLU A 29 27.19 26.44 17.48
C GLU A 29 27.64 27.63 16.64
N PRO A 30 28.89 27.70 16.14
CA PRO A 30 29.17 28.64 15.07
C PRO A 30 28.23 28.24 13.93
N GLN A 31 27.38 29.16 13.49
CA GLN A 31 26.55 28.97 12.30
C GLN A 31 27.49 28.81 11.11
N LEU A 32 27.99 27.59 10.89
CA LEU A 32 28.83 27.26 9.76
C LEU A 32 27.95 27.42 8.53
N LYS A 33 28.27 28.45 7.73
CA LYS A 33 27.56 28.74 6.50
C LYS A 33 27.66 27.55 5.56
N SER A 34 26.59 27.30 4.81
CA SER A 34 26.57 26.35 3.71
C SER A 34 27.76 26.60 2.77
N LEU A 35 28.54 25.55 2.51
CA LEU A 35 29.67 25.58 1.60
C LEU A 35 29.16 25.68 0.16
N LYS A 36 29.73 26.61 -0.59
CA LYS A 36 29.47 26.78 -2.01
C LYS A 36 30.59 26.18 -2.86
N LEU A 37 30.36 26.07 -4.16
CA LEU A 37 31.35 25.57 -5.10
C LEU A 37 32.65 26.39 -5.03
N GLU A 38 32.54 27.72 -4.95
CA GLU A 38 33.70 28.62 -4.94
C GLU A 38 34.57 28.43 -3.70
N ASP A 39 33.97 28.09 -2.55
CA ASP A 39 34.70 27.82 -1.31
C ASP A 39 35.59 26.58 -1.46
N LEU A 40 35.08 25.54 -2.12
CA LEU A 40 35.80 24.29 -2.38
C LEU A 40 36.90 24.45 -3.43
N LEU A 41 36.62 25.20 -4.51
CA LEU A 41 37.64 25.55 -5.51
C LEU A 41 38.75 26.42 -4.89
N GLY A 42 38.39 27.32 -3.97
CA GLY A 42 39.33 28.13 -3.20
C GLY A 42 40.28 27.30 -2.34
N ARG A 43 39.83 26.16 -1.81
CA ARG A 43 40.66 25.28 -0.99
C ARG A 43 41.82 24.65 -1.76
N LYS A 44 41.63 24.22 -3.01
CA LYS A 44 42.73 23.73 -3.85
C LYS A 44 43.78 24.83 -4.04
N LYS A 45 43.35 26.06 -4.38
CA LYS A 45 44.26 27.21 -4.54
C LYS A 45 45.04 27.53 -3.27
N ALA A 46 44.43 27.30 -2.10
CA ALA A 46 45.06 27.47 -0.80
C ALA A 46 45.86 26.24 -0.32
N GLY A 47 45.93 25.15 -1.09
CA GLY A 47 46.57 23.89 -0.68
C GLY A 47 45.87 23.16 0.48
N CYS A 48 44.62 23.52 0.79
CA CYS A 48 43.85 22.92 1.88
C CYS A 48 43.12 21.66 1.41
N LYS A 49 43.23 20.56 2.16
CA LYS A 49 42.58 19.29 1.78
C LYS A 49 41.05 19.36 1.90
N ILE A 50 40.36 18.68 0.99
CA ILE A 50 38.90 18.54 0.96
C ILE A 50 38.49 17.20 1.58
N THR A 51 37.59 17.23 2.55
CA THR A 51 37.04 16.02 3.16
C THR A 51 35.73 15.61 2.49
N MET A 52 35.62 14.35 2.08
CA MET A 52 34.41 13.81 1.48
C MET A 52 34.03 12.47 2.13
N ILE A 53 32.75 12.24 2.38
CA ILE A 53 32.25 10.95 2.88
C ILE A 53 30.94 10.62 2.19
N THR A 54 30.64 9.33 2.01
CA THR A 54 29.29 8.98 1.58
C THR A 54 28.26 9.16 2.69
N ALA A 55 26.99 9.35 2.35
CA ALA A 55 25.86 9.26 3.25
C ALA A 55 24.63 8.78 2.47
N TYR A 56 23.67 8.17 3.17
CA TYR A 56 22.55 7.48 2.50
C TYR A 56 21.18 7.78 3.11
N ASP A 57 21.11 8.42 4.27
CA ASP A 57 19.87 8.79 4.91
C ASP A 57 19.99 10.12 5.68
N TYR A 58 18.89 10.54 6.30
CA TYR A 58 18.85 11.77 7.08
C TYR A 58 19.88 11.78 8.23
N LEU A 59 20.05 10.66 8.96
CA LEU A 59 20.90 10.63 10.16
C LEU A 59 22.38 10.59 9.81
N SER A 60 22.77 9.78 8.82
CA SER A 60 24.14 9.77 8.28
C SER A 60 24.52 11.14 7.72
N GLY A 61 23.61 11.79 6.99
CA GLY A 61 23.79 13.18 6.54
C GLY A 61 23.97 14.16 7.70
N ARG A 62 23.12 14.08 8.75
CA ARG A 62 23.24 14.94 9.94
C ARG A 62 24.56 14.75 10.67
N ILE A 63 25.05 13.52 10.80
CA ILE A 63 26.31 13.25 11.49
C ILE A 63 27.49 13.75 10.66
N ALA A 64 27.51 13.51 9.34
CA ALA A 64 28.56 14.03 8.45
C ALA A 64 28.62 15.56 8.48
N ASP A 65 27.46 16.22 8.48
CA ASP A 65 27.35 17.68 8.57
C ASP A 65 27.84 18.22 9.93
N ALA A 66 27.46 17.56 11.03
CA ALA A 66 27.90 17.91 12.39
C ALA A 66 29.40 17.67 12.60
N ALA A 67 29.99 16.68 11.91
CA ALA A 67 31.43 16.44 11.88
C ALA A 67 32.19 17.43 10.98
N ALA A 68 31.50 18.43 10.41
CA ALA A 68 32.05 19.44 9.52
C ALA A 68 32.73 18.88 8.26
N ILE A 69 32.25 17.73 7.74
CA ILE A 69 32.70 17.20 6.45
C ILE A 69 32.38 18.19 5.33
N ASP A 70 33.33 18.44 4.44
CA ASP A 70 33.18 19.47 3.40
C ASP A 70 32.21 19.05 2.30
N MET A 71 32.30 17.79 1.85
CA MET A 71 31.45 17.22 0.79
C MET A 71 30.78 15.91 1.22
N VAL A 72 29.50 15.75 0.91
CA VAL A 72 28.76 14.50 1.18
C VAL A 72 28.31 13.89 -0.13
N LEU A 73 28.70 12.64 -0.38
CA LEU A 73 28.33 11.89 -1.58
C LEU A 73 27.16 10.94 -1.30
N VAL A 74 26.07 11.12 -2.01
CA VAL A 74 25.06 10.07 -2.14
C VAL A 74 25.46 9.22 -3.32
N GLY A 75 26.16 8.12 -3.02
CA GLY A 75 26.80 7.24 -4.02
C GLY A 75 25.98 5.98 -4.32
N ASP A 76 26.12 5.44 -5.52
CA ASP A 76 25.51 4.16 -5.94
C ASP A 76 26.02 2.94 -5.15
N SER A 77 27.13 3.09 -4.42
CA SER A 77 27.56 2.15 -3.36
C SER A 77 26.47 1.79 -2.35
N LEU A 78 25.41 2.61 -2.23
CA LEU A 78 24.18 2.27 -1.50
C LEU A 78 23.61 0.91 -1.91
N GLY A 79 23.78 0.51 -3.17
CA GLY A 79 23.37 -0.81 -3.66
C GLY A 79 23.98 -1.92 -2.81
N ASN A 80 25.28 -1.83 -2.51
CA ASN A 80 25.98 -2.83 -1.72
C ASN A 80 25.71 -2.70 -0.21
N VAL A 81 25.89 -1.50 0.33
CA VAL A 81 25.95 -1.31 1.80
C VAL A 81 24.60 -1.00 2.44
N VAL A 82 23.58 -0.62 1.65
CA VAL A 82 22.23 -0.31 2.12
C VAL A 82 21.20 -1.29 1.57
N LEU A 83 21.18 -1.51 0.25
CA LEU A 83 20.17 -2.36 -0.41
C LEU A 83 20.55 -3.85 -0.47
N GLY A 84 21.80 -4.19 -0.14
CA GLY A 84 22.27 -5.58 -0.10
C GLY A 84 22.49 -6.24 -1.47
N HIS A 85 22.57 -5.45 -2.55
CA HIS A 85 22.96 -5.94 -3.87
C HIS A 85 24.42 -6.37 -3.92
N SER A 86 24.72 -7.36 -4.75
CA SER A 86 26.10 -7.82 -4.98
C SER A 86 26.93 -6.84 -5.84
N ARG A 87 26.27 -5.98 -6.62
CA ARG A 87 26.85 -5.00 -7.53
C ARG A 87 26.01 -3.72 -7.57
N THR A 88 26.62 -2.60 -7.95
CA THR A 88 25.95 -1.29 -8.03
C THR A 88 25.11 -1.09 -9.30
N ASP A 89 25.20 -1.98 -10.31
CA ASP A 89 24.44 -1.88 -11.57
C ASP A 89 22.93 -2.03 -11.40
N LYS A 90 22.47 -2.50 -10.22
CA LYS A 90 21.05 -2.63 -9.89
C LYS A 90 20.44 -1.36 -9.29
N VAL A 91 21.26 -0.38 -8.93
CA VAL A 91 20.77 0.89 -8.38
C VAL A 91 20.09 1.68 -9.49
N THR A 92 18.86 2.11 -9.22
CA THR A 92 18.04 2.88 -10.15
C THR A 92 18.09 4.37 -9.84
N MET A 93 17.61 5.20 -10.77
CA MET A 93 17.41 6.63 -10.50
C MET A 93 16.43 6.87 -9.35
N GLU A 94 15.42 6.00 -9.15
CA GLU A 94 14.47 6.15 -8.05
C GLU A 94 15.14 5.97 -6.68
N ASP A 95 16.04 4.99 -6.57
CA ASP A 95 16.86 4.78 -5.37
C ASP A 95 17.73 6.02 -5.09
N MET A 96 18.41 6.54 -6.11
CA MET A 96 19.26 7.73 -5.98
C MET A 96 18.47 8.97 -5.57
N LEU A 97 17.29 9.19 -6.16
CA LEU A 97 16.43 10.33 -5.81
C LEU A 97 15.93 10.23 -4.36
N HIS A 98 15.51 9.05 -3.90
CA HIS A 98 15.06 8.82 -2.53
C HIS A 98 16.17 9.13 -1.51
N HIS A 99 17.35 8.53 -1.69
CA HIS A 99 18.46 8.68 -0.76
C HIS A 99 19.04 10.10 -0.80
N THR A 100 19.09 10.73 -1.98
CA THR A 100 19.52 12.13 -2.12
C THR A 100 18.60 13.06 -1.33
N ARG A 101 17.28 12.92 -1.49
CA ARG A 101 16.28 13.70 -0.72
C ARG A 101 16.43 13.52 0.79
N ALA A 102 16.74 12.32 1.27
CA ALA A 102 16.92 12.06 2.68
C ALA A 102 18.17 12.75 3.24
N VAL A 103 19.30 12.62 2.54
CA VAL A 103 20.59 13.19 2.96
C VAL A 103 20.59 14.72 2.90
N THR A 104 20.01 15.32 1.85
CA THR A 104 19.94 16.78 1.71
C THR A 104 19.12 17.45 2.81
N ARG A 105 18.13 16.75 3.39
CA ARG A 105 17.42 17.23 4.59
C ARG A 105 18.33 17.28 5.82
N GLY A 106 19.28 16.35 5.91
CA GLY A 106 20.24 16.24 7.01
C GLY A 106 21.38 17.27 6.91
N CYS A 107 21.91 17.51 5.73
CA CYS A 107 23.02 18.45 5.54
C CYS A 107 22.54 19.92 5.54
N LYS A 108 23.16 20.78 6.35
CA LYS A 108 22.95 22.23 6.36
C LYS A 108 24.19 23.01 5.93
N ARG A 109 25.37 22.45 6.17
CA ARG A 109 26.68 23.02 5.83
C ARG A 109 27.31 22.35 4.61
N ALA A 110 27.37 21.01 4.60
CA ALA A 110 28.16 20.25 3.64
C ALA A 110 27.65 20.38 2.19
N PHE A 111 28.58 20.35 1.24
CA PHE A 111 28.28 20.36 -0.18
C PHE A 111 27.89 18.96 -0.66
N VAL A 112 26.59 18.74 -0.85
CA VAL A 112 26.02 17.43 -1.24
C VAL A 112 26.18 17.16 -2.74
N VAL A 113 26.65 15.96 -3.10
CA VAL A 113 26.81 15.44 -4.46
C VAL A 113 25.95 14.19 -4.63
N GLY A 114 25.18 14.10 -5.73
CA GLY A 114 24.39 12.90 -6.07
C GLY A 114 25.00 12.13 -7.25
N ASP A 115 25.10 10.81 -7.14
CA ASP A 115 25.59 9.95 -8.24
C ASP A 115 24.54 9.71 -9.32
N LEU A 116 24.96 9.72 -10.58
CA LEU A 116 24.22 9.16 -11.70
C LEU A 116 24.49 7.64 -11.75
N PRO A 117 23.49 6.78 -11.52
CA PRO A 117 23.68 5.33 -11.47
C PRO A 117 23.85 4.74 -12.89
N PHE A 118 24.21 3.46 -12.96
CA PHE A 118 24.44 2.76 -14.22
C PHE A 118 23.27 2.94 -15.22
N GLY A 119 23.59 3.27 -16.47
CA GLY A 119 22.61 3.44 -17.56
C GLY A 119 21.78 4.73 -17.49
N SER A 120 21.98 5.58 -16.48
CA SER A 120 21.29 6.89 -16.37
C SER A 120 21.89 7.98 -17.25
N CYS A 121 23.12 7.79 -17.75
CA CYS A 121 23.84 8.73 -18.60
C CYS A 121 24.16 8.18 -20.00
N CYS A 122 23.40 7.19 -20.48
CA CYS A 122 23.66 6.52 -21.77
C CYS A 122 23.51 7.44 -23.00
N THR A 123 22.74 8.53 -22.89
CA THR A 123 22.69 9.62 -23.88
C THR A 123 22.84 10.96 -23.18
N VAL A 124 23.17 12.01 -23.94
CA VAL A 124 23.32 13.38 -23.42
C VAL A 124 22.02 13.89 -22.81
N GLU A 125 20.90 13.65 -23.50
CA GLU A 125 19.56 14.08 -23.07
C GLU A 125 19.18 13.41 -21.76
N LYS A 126 19.39 12.09 -21.67
CA LYS A 126 19.07 11.31 -20.46
C LYS A 126 19.96 11.71 -19.28
N ALA A 127 21.24 11.99 -19.55
CA ALA A 127 22.17 12.47 -18.53
C ALA A 127 21.74 13.83 -17.96
N LEU A 128 21.30 14.76 -18.83
CA LEU A 128 20.75 16.06 -18.44
C LEU A 128 19.45 15.95 -17.63
N GLU A 129 18.50 15.12 -18.09
CA GLU A 129 17.24 14.89 -17.40
C GLU A 129 17.45 14.34 -15.99
N ASN A 130 18.32 13.33 -15.86
CA ASN A 130 18.64 12.71 -14.58
C ASN A 130 19.45 13.64 -13.67
N ALA A 131 20.36 14.44 -14.22
CA ALA A 131 21.07 15.46 -13.46
C ALA A 131 20.10 16.49 -12.88
N HIS A 132 19.16 16.99 -13.68
CA HIS A 132 18.10 17.90 -13.20
C HIS A 132 17.19 17.25 -12.16
N ALA A 133 16.89 15.95 -12.29
CA ALA A 133 16.11 15.22 -11.32
C ALA A 133 16.81 15.20 -9.95
N LEU A 134 18.10 14.86 -9.90
CA LEU A 134 18.89 14.86 -8.66
C LEU A 134 18.99 16.26 -8.04
N MET A 135 19.20 17.30 -8.86
CA MET A 135 19.27 18.69 -8.37
C MET A 135 17.96 19.15 -7.72
N ARG A 136 16.80 18.68 -8.20
CA ARG A 136 15.50 18.96 -7.56
C ARG A 136 15.37 18.37 -6.16
N GLU A 137 16.14 17.33 -5.86
CA GLU A 137 16.20 16.72 -4.51
C GLU A 137 17.15 17.44 -3.56
N GLY A 138 17.82 18.50 -4.04
CA GLY A 138 18.59 19.44 -3.22
C GLY A 138 20.09 19.14 -3.13
N CYS A 139 20.64 18.26 -3.98
CA CYS A 139 22.09 18.19 -4.13
C CYS A 139 22.63 19.42 -4.88
N HIS A 140 23.93 19.67 -4.76
CA HIS A 140 24.60 20.83 -5.33
C HIS A 140 25.43 20.50 -6.58
N ALA A 141 25.74 19.21 -6.77
CA ALA A 141 26.49 18.70 -7.92
C ALA A 141 26.07 17.26 -8.23
N VAL A 142 26.38 16.81 -9.44
CA VAL A 142 26.16 15.41 -9.86
C VAL A 142 27.47 14.73 -10.21
N LYS A 143 27.57 13.43 -9.89
CA LYS A 143 28.74 12.57 -10.22
C LYS A 143 28.38 11.61 -11.35
N LEU A 144 29.32 11.34 -12.26
CA LEU A 144 29.21 10.30 -13.28
C LEU A 144 30.56 9.63 -13.59
N GLU A 145 30.52 8.37 -14.03
CA GLU A 145 31.70 7.56 -14.35
C GLU A 145 32.02 7.59 -15.83
N GLY A 146 33.31 7.67 -16.16
CA GLY A 146 33.80 7.63 -17.54
C GLY A 146 34.24 8.98 -18.08
N PRO A 147 35.11 8.98 -19.11
CA PRO A 147 35.41 10.17 -19.91
C PRO A 147 34.23 10.49 -20.85
N LEU A 148 33.02 10.67 -20.29
CA LEU A 148 31.79 10.95 -21.02
C LEU A 148 31.72 12.45 -21.39
N LEU A 149 32.63 12.88 -22.27
CA LEU A 149 32.89 14.30 -22.53
C LEU A 149 31.64 15.07 -22.98
N ALA A 150 30.82 14.49 -23.86
CA ALA A 150 29.60 15.13 -24.36
C ALA A 150 28.56 15.33 -23.24
N GLN A 151 28.38 14.33 -22.38
CA GLN A 151 27.50 14.41 -21.22
C GLN A 151 28.01 15.43 -20.20
N ILE A 152 29.31 15.40 -19.90
CA ILE A 152 29.95 16.36 -18.98
C ILE A 152 29.76 17.78 -19.50
N GLN A 153 30.03 18.03 -20.78
CA GLN A 153 29.88 19.34 -21.42
C GLN A 153 28.43 19.84 -21.44
N ALA A 154 27.47 18.94 -21.61
CA ALA A 154 26.07 19.31 -21.58
C ALA A 154 25.62 19.66 -20.15
N ILE A 155 25.96 18.82 -19.17
CA ILE A 155 25.54 19.01 -17.77
C ILE A 155 26.22 20.23 -17.14
N SER A 156 27.52 20.42 -17.38
CA SER A 156 28.33 21.48 -16.76
C SER A 156 27.84 22.90 -17.06
N GLN A 157 27.05 23.09 -18.11
CA GLN A 157 26.40 24.37 -18.44
C GLN A 157 25.35 24.78 -17.40
N PHE A 158 24.81 23.83 -16.64
CA PHE A 158 23.69 24.06 -15.71
C PHE A 158 23.98 23.59 -14.28
N VAL A 159 24.80 22.55 -14.13
CA VAL A 159 25.01 21.86 -12.86
C VAL A 159 26.50 21.53 -12.70
N PRO A 160 27.12 21.80 -11.52
CA PRO A 160 28.50 21.37 -11.27
C PRO A 160 28.66 19.85 -11.39
N VAL A 161 29.71 19.42 -12.06
CA VAL A 161 29.95 18.00 -12.37
C VAL A 161 31.16 17.48 -11.61
N VAL A 162 31.00 16.32 -10.98
CA VAL A 162 32.10 15.52 -10.41
C VAL A 162 32.37 14.35 -11.36
N ALA A 163 33.44 14.44 -12.16
CA ALA A 163 33.84 13.35 -13.04
C ALA A 163 34.50 12.22 -12.22
N HIS A 164 34.48 10.99 -12.72
CA HIS A 164 35.13 9.84 -12.10
C HIS A 164 35.97 9.04 -13.11
N LEU A 165 37.29 8.98 -12.87
CA LEU A 165 38.27 8.21 -13.64
C LEU A 165 39.03 7.22 -12.74
N GLY A 166 39.70 6.25 -13.36
CA GLY A 166 40.34 5.13 -12.67
C GLY A 166 39.48 3.87 -12.70
N LEU A 167 39.32 3.20 -11.56
CA LEU A 167 38.37 2.09 -11.49
C LEU A 167 36.94 2.63 -11.49
N GLN A 168 36.12 2.16 -12.44
CA GLN A 168 34.71 2.58 -12.60
C GLN A 168 33.78 1.40 -12.24
N PRO A 169 33.32 1.28 -10.99
CA PRO A 169 32.54 0.13 -10.53
C PRO A 169 31.30 -0.19 -11.38
N GLN A 170 30.66 0.83 -11.97
CA GLN A 170 29.44 0.66 -12.75
C GLN A 170 29.66 -0.18 -14.02
N THR A 171 30.83 -0.08 -14.63
CA THR A 171 31.17 -0.73 -15.92
C THR A 171 32.32 -1.71 -15.81
N ALA A 172 33.00 -1.78 -14.66
CA ALA A 172 34.18 -2.61 -14.48
C ALA A 172 33.87 -4.12 -14.58
N SER A 173 34.60 -4.78 -15.48
CA SER A 173 34.77 -6.23 -15.53
C SER A 173 35.88 -6.73 -14.59
N SER A 174 36.77 -5.83 -14.13
CA SER A 174 37.87 -6.11 -13.20
C SER A 174 38.06 -4.99 -12.18
N PHE A 175 38.29 -5.36 -10.91
CA PHE A 175 38.49 -4.45 -9.77
C PHE A 175 39.97 -4.13 -9.48
N ALA A 176 40.85 -4.39 -10.44
CA ALA A 176 42.28 -4.05 -10.36
C ALA A 176 42.50 -2.53 -10.36
N SER A 177 43.63 -2.09 -9.79
CA SER A 177 44.04 -0.68 -9.83
C SER A 177 44.55 -0.28 -11.21
N ARG A 178 44.41 1.01 -11.55
CA ARG A 178 44.72 1.61 -12.84
C ARG A 178 45.98 2.48 -12.81
N GLY A 179 46.55 2.76 -13.97
CA GLY A 179 47.76 3.56 -14.15
C GLY A 179 49.03 2.80 -13.78
N ARG A 180 49.04 1.46 -13.95
CA ARG A 180 50.21 0.63 -13.60
C ARG A 180 51.21 0.47 -14.75
N THR A 181 50.82 0.83 -15.96
CA THR A 181 51.70 0.87 -17.13
C THR A 181 51.79 2.31 -17.64
N ALA A 182 52.86 2.63 -18.38
CA ALA A 182 53.04 3.96 -18.95
C ALA A 182 51.88 4.36 -19.87
N ASP A 183 51.42 3.45 -20.74
CA ASP A 183 50.31 3.71 -21.67
C ASP A 183 48.99 4.01 -20.93
N GLU A 184 48.67 3.23 -19.88
CA GLU A 184 47.47 3.44 -19.07
C GLU A 184 47.56 4.75 -18.27
N ALA A 185 48.76 5.09 -17.77
CA ALA A 185 49.01 6.35 -17.08
C ALA A 185 48.85 7.57 -17.98
N ILE A 186 49.38 7.52 -19.21
CA ILE A 186 49.23 8.59 -20.20
C ILE A 186 47.76 8.76 -20.59
N THR A 187 47.06 7.66 -20.87
CA THR A 187 45.62 7.71 -21.21
C THR A 187 44.80 8.36 -20.08
N LEU A 188 45.03 7.97 -18.82
CA LEU A 188 44.35 8.58 -17.68
C LEU A 188 44.66 10.08 -17.53
N LEU A 189 45.89 10.51 -17.82
CA LEU A 189 46.27 11.93 -17.79
C LEU A 189 45.57 12.73 -18.89
N GLU A 190 45.50 12.16 -20.10
CA GLU A 190 44.78 12.76 -21.23
C GLU A 190 43.28 12.85 -20.97
N ASP A 191 42.66 11.77 -20.50
CA ASP A 191 41.25 11.74 -20.11
C ASP A 191 40.96 12.76 -19.00
N ALA A 192 41.84 12.87 -18.00
CA ALA A 192 41.70 13.83 -16.91
C ALA A 192 41.69 15.28 -17.40
N ARG A 193 42.56 15.62 -18.35
CA ARG A 193 42.57 16.94 -18.99
C ARG A 193 41.34 17.15 -19.87
N ALA A 194 40.87 16.11 -20.55
CA ALA A 194 39.70 16.17 -21.41
C ALA A 194 38.41 16.41 -20.61
N VAL A 195 38.23 15.73 -19.47
CA VAL A 195 37.04 15.95 -18.62
C VAL A 195 37.03 17.33 -17.96
N GLU A 196 38.20 17.88 -17.60
CA GLU A 196 38.31 19.28 -17.16
C GLU A 196 37.94 20.24 -18.28
N ALA A 197 38.46 20.03 -19.50
CA ALA A 197 38.13 20.85 -20.67
C ALA A 197 36.64 20.78 -21.04
N ALA A 198 35.98 19.65 -20.78
CA ALA A 198 34.53 19.48 -20.93
C ALA A 198 33.71 20.20 -19.83
N GLY A 199 34.35 20.74 -18.79
CA GLY A 199 33.70 21.54 -17.75
C GLY A 199 33.41 20.80 -16.44
N ALA A 200 34.08 19.67 -16.17
CA ALA A 200 34.03 19.06 -14.84
C ALA A 200 34.53 20.03 -13.77
N SER A 201 33.85 20.09 -12.62
CA SER A 201 34.21 20.96 -11.48
C SER A 201 35.09 20.25 -10.45
N PHE A 202 35.03 18.92 -10.39
CA PHE A 202 35.87 18.05 -9.57
C PHE A 202 36.19 16.76 -10.33
N LEU A 203 37.26 16.07 -9.94
CA LEU A 203 37.62 14.76 -10.47
C LEU A 203 37.87 13.75 -9.34
N VAL A 204 37.11 12.67 -9.30
CA VAL A 204 37.39 11.51 -8.45
C VAL A 204 38.38 10.58 -9.15
N LEU A 205 39.40 10.14 -8.43
CA LEU A 205 40.37 9.14 -8.87
C LEU A 205 40.29 7.90 -7.96
N GLU A 206 39.75 6.81 -8.48
CA GLU A 206 39.61 5.54 -7.75
C GLU A 206 40.70 4.52 -8.13
N LYS A 207 41.41 4.01 -7.11
CA LYS A 207 42.46 2.98 -7.26
C LYS A 207 43.46 3.28 -8.39
N VAL A 208 43.87 4.53 -8.52
CA VAL A 208 44.92 4.97 -9.46
C VAL A 208 46.29 4.89 -8.76
N ALA A 209 47.34 4.50 -9.47
CA ALA A 209 48.71 4.54 -8.95
C ALA A 209 49.06 5.95 -8.43
N ALA A 210 49.78 6.03 -7.30
CA ALA A 210 49.96 7.30 -6.58
C ALA A 210 50.76 8.32 -7.41
N GLU A 211 51.76 7.86 -8.16
CA GLU A 211 52.58 8.68 -9.05
C GLU A 211 51.73 9.32 -10.15
N VAL A 212 50.80 8.55 -10.73
CA VAL A 212 49.87 9.02 -11.77
C VAL A 212 48.84 9.98 -11.17
N ALA A 213 48.29 9.66 -10.00
CA ALA A 213 47.34 10.54 -9.31
C ALA A 213 47.97 11.88 -8.91
N GLN A 214 49.26 11.88 -8.53
CA GLN A 214 50.02 13.10 -8.23
C GLN A 214 50.21 13.97 -9.48
N GLU A 215 50.59 13.35 -10.60
CA GLU A 215 50.76 14.05 -11.88
C GLU A 215 49.42 14.66 -12.35
N ILE A 216 48.34 13.87 -12.35
CA ILE A 216 46.99 14.37 -12.69
C ILE A 216 46.61 15.54 -11.78
N THR A 217 46.73 15.39 -10.47
CA THR A 217 46.35 16.42 -9.49
C THR A 217 47.10 17.74 -9.70
N SER A 218 48.39 17.66 -10.04
CA SER A 218 49.25 18.83 -10.28
C SER A 218 48.97 19.49 -11.62
N SER A 219 48.50 18.72 -12.61
CA SER A 219 48.22 19.22 -13.96
C SER A 219 46.86 19.90 -14.12
N LEU A 220 45.88 19.59 -13.26
CA LEU A 220 44.52 20.12 -13.34
C LEU A 220 44.33 21.36 -12.45
N SER A 221 43.50 22.29 -12.91
CA SER A 221 43.06 23.46 -12.14
C SER A 221 41.89 23.15 -11.19
N ILE A 222 41.11 22.10 -11.46
CA ILE A 222 40.03 21.61 -10.61
C ILE A 222 40.51 20.66 -9.49
N PRO A 223 39.80 20.56 -8.34
CA PRO A 223 40.23 19.68 -7.25
C PRO A 223 40.05 18.19 -7.57
N THR A 224 41.04 17.39 -7.19
CA THR A 224 40.98 15.92 -7.28
C THR A 224 40.63 15.28 -5.93
N ILE A 225 39.72 14.29 -5.93
CA ILE A 225 39.33 13.54 -4.74
C ILE A 225 39.76 12.08 -4.90
N GLY A 226 40.65 11.61 -4.04
CA GLY A 226 41.19 10.26 -4.10
C GLY A 226 40.34 9.26 -3.32
N ILE A 227 40.26 8.02 -3.84
CA ILE A 227 39.80 6.86 -3.09
C ILE A 227 40.69 5.66 -3.46
N GLY A 228 41.63 5.35 -2.56
CA GLY A 228 42.68 4.37 -2.85
C GLY A 228 43.70 4.83 -3.90
N ALA A 229 43.85 6.14 -4.13
CA ALA A 229 44.79 6.76 -5.07
C ALA A 229 45.98 7.49 -4.39
N GLY A 230 46.30 7.12 -3.15
CA GLY A 230 47.30 7.80 -2.32
C GLY A 230 46.79 9.11 -1.69
N ASN A 231 47.60 9.72 -0.82
CA ASN A 231 47.29 10.98 -0.13
C ASN A 231 47.71 12.25 -0.93
N VAL A 232 48.08 12.06 -2.20
CA VAL A 232 48.59 13.08 -3.10
C VAL A 232 47.50 13.96 -3.72
N THR A 233 46.25 13.49 -3.78
CA THR A 233 45.08 14.23 -4.31
C THR A 233 44.63 15.36 -3.39
N ASP A 234 43.89 16.35 -3.92
CA ASP A 234 43.42 17.51 -3.14
C ASP A 234 42.42 17.18 -2.03
N GLY A 235 41.75 16.03 -2.12
CA GLY A 235 40.87 15.52 -1.08
C GLY A 235 40.79 14.00 -1.06
N GLN A 236 40.00 13.47 -0.13
CA GLN A 236 39.77 12.03 0.01
C GLN A 236 38.29 11.73 0.25
N VAL A 237 37.81 10.64 -0.35
CA VAL A 237 36.47 10.08 -0.10
C VAL A 237 36.56 8.65 0.43
N LEU A 238 35.72 8.34 1.42
CA LEU A 238 35.49 6.98 1.91
C LEU A 238 34.00 6.71 2.10
N VAL A 239 33.64 5.43 2.03
CA VAL A 239 32.28 4.97 2.29
C VAL A 239 31.99 5.04 3.80
N TRP A 240 30.86 5.65 4.17
CA TRP A 240 30.36 5.79 5.53
C TRP A 240 30.51 4.51 6.39
N HIS A 241 30.09 3.39 5.82
CA HIS A 241 30.08 2.09 6.50
C HIS A 241 31.50 1.56 6.77
N ASP A 242 32.46 1.85 5.88
CA ASP A 242 33.86 1.46 6.07
C ASP A 242 34.54 2.30 7.15
N VAL A 243 34.24 3.62 7.15
CA VAL A 243 34.73 4.56 8.18
C VAL A 243 34.29 4.13 9.57
N LEU A 244 33.02 3.73 9.73
CA LEU A 244 32.46 3.31 11.02
C LEU A 244 32.67 1.81 11.33
N GLY A 245 33.12 1.01 10.37
CA GLY A 245 33.27 -0.44 10.54
C GLY A 245 31.93 -1.16 10.75
N LEU A 246 30.89 -0.73 10.04
CA LEU A 246 29.53 -1.29 10.11
C LEU A 246 29.32 -2.54 9.24
N CYS A 247 30.25 -2.83 8.33
CA CYS A 247 30.16 -3.99 7.45
C CYS A 247 30.30 -5.31 8.24
N PRO A 248 29.40 -6.29 8.05
CA PRO A 248 29.40 -7.55 8.80
C PRO A 248 30.58 -8.47 8.43
N PRO A 249 30.89 -9.50 9.25
CA PRO A 249 31.85 -10.53 8.88
C PRO A 249 31.49 -11.19 7.55
N GLY A 250 32.48 -11.36 6.66
CA GLY A 250 32.28 -11.93 5.32
C GLY A 250 32.00 -10.89 4.22
N PHE A 251 31.76 -9.62 4.56
CA PHE A 251 31.70 -8.55 3.58
C PHE A 251 33.08 -8.33 2.93
N PRO A 252 33.16 -8.08 1.60
CA PRO A 252 34.45 -7.93 0.91
C PRO A 252 35.31 -6.83 1.53
N LYS A 253 36.49 -7.20 2.06
CA LYS A 253 37.43 -6.22 2.62
C LYS A 253 38.13 -5.43 1.52
N ILE A 254 37.91 -4.12 1.51
CA ILE A 254 38.62 -3.20 0.63
C ILE A 254 39.94 -2.80 1.31
N LYS A 255 41.07 -3.27 0.76
CA LYS A 255 42.41 -3.13 1.38
C LYS A 255 42.81 -1.69 1.73
N PHE A 256 42.37 -0.70 0.94
CA PHE A 256 42.71 0.70 1.18
C PHE A 256 41.76 1.41 2.17
N ALA A 257 40.59 0.82 2.46
CA ALA A 257 39.59 1.44 3.32
C ALA A 257 40.00 1.28 4.79
N LYS A 258 40.06 2.41 5.51
CA LYS A 258 40.44 2.45 6.92
C LYS A 258 39.19 2.67 7.77
N THR A 259 39.01 1.84 8.79
CA THR A 259 38.05 2.07 9.87
C THR A 259 38.62 3.04 10.90
N PHE A 260 37.78 3.98 11.34
CA PHE A 260 38.08 4.98 12.36
C PHE A 260 37.22 4.74 13.60
N GLY A 261 37.71 5.16 14.78
CA GLY A 261 36.97 5.01 16.05
C GLY A 261 37.16 3.69 16.80
N GLY A 262 37.80 2.67 16.19
CA GLY A 262 38.06 1.38 16.84
C GLY A 262 38.78 0.39 15.93
N GLU A 263 38.83 -0.88 16.35
CA GLU A 263 39.35 -1.99 15.54
C GLU A 263 38.44 -2.28 14.31
N PRO A 264 38.95 -2.88 13.23
CA PRO A 264 38.13 -3.21 12.07
C PRO A 264 36.87 -4.02 12.45
N GLY A 265 35.70 -3.51 12.08
CA GLY A 265 34.40 -4.11 12.40
C GLY A 265 33.83 -3.75 13.77
N TRP A 266 34.42 -2.81 14.51
CA TRP A 266 33.93 -2.41 15.84
C TRP A 266 32.48 -1.89 15.79
N GLY A 267 32.10 -1.11 14.77
CA GLY A 267 30.75 -0.57 14.63
C GLY A 267 29.70 -1.67 14.50
N TRP A 268 29.97 -2.70 13.70
CA TRP A 268 29.13 -3.90 13.60
C TRP A 268 28.99 -4.60 14.95
N LYS A 269 30.10 -4.85 15.66
CA LYS A 269 30.10 -5.51 16.97
C LYS A 269 29.29 -4.70 17.99
N ALA A 270 29.46 -3.38 18.01
CA ALA A 270 28.74 -2.49 18.92
C ALA A 270 27.23 -2.50 18.66
N ALA A 271 26.83 -2.42 17.38
CA ALA A 271 25.42 -2.49 17.00
C ALA A 271 24.80 -3.85 17.34
N LEU A 272 25.49 -4.95 17.03
CA LEU A 272 25.05 -6.31 17.36
C LEU A 272 24.87 -6.47 18.87
N HIS A 273 25.87 -6.07 19.66
CA HIS A 273 25.83 -6.18 21.11
C HIS A 273 24.68 -5.38 21.73
N ALA A 274 24.41 -4.16 21.26
CA ALA A 274 23.30 -3.35 21.74
C ALA A 274 21.92 -4.00 21.47
N VAL A 275 21.78 -4.66 20.31
CA VAL A 275 20.56 -5.39 19.95
C VAL A 275 20.42 -6.67 20.78
N GLU A 276 21.52 -7.39 21.03
CA GLU A 276 21.55 -8.57 21.91
C GLU A 276 21.17 -8.19 23.35
N GLU A 277 21.72 -7.09 23.88
CA GLU A 277 21.40 -6.57 25.21
C GLU A 277 19.90 -6.21 25.31
N TYR A 278 19.34 -5.56 24.29
CA TYR A 278 17.91 -5.27 24.22
C TYR A 278 17.07 -6.56 24.21
N ALA A 279 17.44 -7.54 23.39
CA ALA A 279 16.74 -8.83 23.31
C ALA A 279 16.77 -9.57 24.65
N GLU A 280 17.93 -9.58 25.32
CA GLU A 280 18.09 -10.17 26.65
C GLU A 280 17.26 -9.43 27.71
N ALA A 281 17.28 -8.10 27.69
CA ALA A 281 16.52 -7.27 28.63
C ALA A 281 15.01 -7.48 28.47
N VAL A 282 14.49 -7.59 27.25
CA VAL A 282 13.07 -7.90 26.99
C VAL A 282 12.74 -9.34 27.42
N THR A 283 13.58 -10.31 27.06
CA THR A 283 13.35 -11.73 27.35
C THR A 283 13.35 -11.99 28.86
N ARG A 284 14.21 -11.29 29.62
CA ARG A 284 14.26 -11.37 31.09
C ARG A 284 13.23 -10.48 31.79
N GLY A 285 12.45 -9.69 31.05
CA GLY A 285 11.49 -8.74 31.62
C GLY A 285 12.13 -7.57 32.38
N ILE A 286 13.40 -7.27 32.10
CA ILE A 286 14.13 -6.11 32.64
C ILE A 286 13.69 -4.83 31.89
N PHE A 287 13.41 -4.95 30.59
CA PHE A 287 12.89 -3.86 29.76
C PHE A 287 11.42 -4.10 29.37
N PRO A 288 10.54 -3.08 29.45
CA PRO A 288 10.83 -1.73 29.95
C PRO A 288 11.07 -1.70 31.46
N GLY A 289 12.07 -0.93 31.88
CA GLY A 289 12.30 -0.64 33.30
C GLY A 289 11.40 0.49 33.81
N GLN A 290 11.56 0.87 35.08
CA GLN A 290 10.78 1.97 35.67
C GLN A 290 10.84 3.29 34.89
N PRO A 291 12.02 3.80 34.46
CA PRO A 291 12.10 5.08 33.75
C PRO A 291 11.40 5.09 32.39
N GLN A 292 11.28 3.92 31.75
CA GLN A 292 10.63 3.74 30.45
C GLN A 292 9.16 3.33 30.59
N THR A 293 8.68 3.15 31.82
CA THR A 293 7.30 2.76 32.11
C THR A 293 6.50 3.99 32.51
N PHE A 294 5.46 4.28 31.74
CA PHE A 294 4.50 5.34 32.09
C PHE A 294 3.46 4.78 33.06
N TYR A 295 3.34 5.42 34.22
CA TYR A 295 2.32 5.08 35.22
C TYR A 295 1.20 6.13 35.21
N MET A 296 -0.04 5.69 35.48
CA MET A 296 -1.14 6.62 35.75
C MET A 296 -0.81 7.47 36.97
N GLY A 297 -1.07 8.78 36.90
CA GLY A 297 -1.04 9.63 38.08
C GLY A 297 -2.01 9.13 39.14
N ALA A 298 -1.69 9.31 40.42
CA ALA A 298 -2.41 8.69 41.54
C ALA A 298 -3.93 8.94 41.50
N ALA A 299 -4.38 10.16 41.19
CA ALA A 299 -5.79 10.50 41.10
C ALA A 299 -6.51 9.81 39.92
N ALA A 300 -5.86 9.74 38.75
CA ALA A 300 -6.40 9.06 37.58
C ALA A 300 -6.45 7.53 37.80
N ARG A 301 -5.46 6.99 38.53
CA ARG A 301 -5.45 5.59 38.95
C ARG A 301 -6.58 5.29 39.91
N GLU A 302 -6.84 6.15 40.90
CA GLU A 302 -7.92 5.97 41.87
C GLU A 302 -9.31 6.05 41.20
N ASP A 303 -9.53 7.00 40.31
CA ASP A 303 -10.77 7.09 39.52
C ASP A 303 -10.93 5.86 38.60
N PHE A 304 -9.85 5.41 37.97
CA PHE A 304 -9.84 4.16 37.19
C PHE A 304 -10.20 2.94 38.06
N GLU A 305 -9.64 2.81 39.26
CA GLU A 305 -9.94 1.73 40.21
C GLU A 305 -11.40 1.77 40.68
N LYS A 306 -11.93 2.97 40.98
CA LYS A 306 -13.34 3.18 41.35
C LYS A 306 -14.29 2.78 40.22
N ARG A 307 -14.01 3.21 38.98
CA ARG A 307 -14.87 2.92 37.81
C ARG A 307 -14.78 1.48 37.34
N ARG A 308 -13.63 0.82 37.54
CA ARG A 308 -13.41 -0.57 37.11
C ARG A 308 -14.06 -1.58 38.06
N GLY A 309 -14.31 -1.24 39.32
CA GLY A 309 -14.98 -2.12 40.28
C GLY A 309 -14.10 -3.26 40.82
N GLY A 310 -12.87 -2.95 41.25
CA GLY A 310 -11.98 -3.90 41.93
C GLY A 310 -10.57 -3.35 42.19
N ARG A 311 -9.88 -3.82 43.25
CA ARG A 311 -8.51 -3.39 43.60
C ARG A 311 -7.50 -3.82 42.53
N LEU A 312 -6.71 -2.87 42.03
CA LEU A 312 -5.47 -3.18 41.31
C LEU A 312 -4.46 -3.79 42.30
N LEU A 313 -3.80 -4.89 41.92
CA LEU A 313 -2.60 -5.30 42.62
C LEU A 313 -1.60 -4.13 42.58
N PRO A 314 -0.89 -3.83 43.69
CA PRO A 314 0.13 -2.80 43.68
C PRO A 314 1.19 -3.13 42.62
N PRO A 315 1.83 -2.12 41.99
CA PRO A 315 2.91 -2.39 41.06
C PRO A 315 3.96 -3.22 41.81
N ALA A 316 4.39 -4.32 41.21
CA ALA A 316 5.48 -5.13 41.75
C ALA A 316 6.75 -4.28 41.75
N CYS A 317 6.99 -3.56 42.84
CA CYS A 317 8.28 -2.96 43.12
C CYS A 317 8.50 -2.94 44.62
N ASN A 318 9.08 -4.03 45.11
CA ASN A 318 10.20 -4.04 46.06
C ASN A 318 10.50 -5.48 46.48
N LEU A 319 11.35 -6.17 45.72
CA LEU A 319 12.24 -7.17 46.32
C LEU A 319 13.35 -6.41 47.04
N ARG A 320 13.07 -5.95 48.27
CA ARG A 320 14.10 -5.66 49.28
C ARG A 320 13.74 -6.37 50.57
N GLY A 321 14.65 -7.25 51.00
CA GLY A 321 14.66 -8.06 52.23
C GLY A 321 15.11 -9.47 51.85
N ALA A 322 16.23 -10.04 52.27
CA ALA A 322 17.14 -9.81 53.40
C ALA A 322 18.58 -10.10 52.94
N VAL A 323 19.63 -9.45 53.45
CA VAL A 323 20.33 -9.85 54.69
C VAL A 323 20.79 -8.59 55.44
N GLY A 324 20.60 -8.60 56.76
CA GLY A 324 20.76 -7.45 57.66
C GLY A 324 22.19 -7.07 58.01
N GLY A 325 22.30 -6.00 58.80
CA GLY A 325 23.55 -5.57 59.40
C GLY A 325 23.53 -4.08 59.74
N SER A 326 23.51 -3.82 61.03
CA SER A 326 23.48 -2.56 61.77
C SER A 326 24.41 -1.40 61.33
N ALA A 327 23.87 -0.19 61.54
CA ALA A 327 24.46 0.97 62.23
C ALA A 327 25.60 1.83 61.62
N SER A 328 25.43 3.14 61.88
CA SER A 328 26.39 4.26 62.01
C SER A 328 27.02 4.90 60.76
N SER A 329 26.67 6.18 60.58
CA SER A 329 27.47 7.25 59.94
C SER A 329 28.62 7.70 60.87
N PRO A 330 29.47 8.71 60.54
CA PRO A 330 30.10 9.12 59.27
C PRO A 330 31.64 9.33 59.42
N GLY A 331 32.38 9.58 58.32
CA GLY A 331 33.63 10.40 58.39
C GLY A 331 34.91 9.85 57.73
N VAL A 332 35.34 10.53 56.66
CA VAL A 332 36.68 11.16 56.46
C VAL A 332 37.96 10.32 56.71
N THR A 333 38.61 9.89 55.60
CA THR A 333 40.08 9.83 55.25
C THR A 333 41.15 9.34 56.27
N PRO A 334 42.43 9.15 55.88
CA PRO A 334 43.04 8.32 54.83
C PRO A 334 44.27 7.50 55.37
N VAL A 335 45.06 6.91 54.46
CA VAL A 335 46.52 6.58 54.59
C VAL A 335 46.96 5.21 55.18
N SER A 336 48.03 4.71 54.52
CA SER A 336 49.03 3.68 54.89
C SER A 336 48.59 2.22 54.77
N GLY A 337 49.39 1.30 54.23
CA GLY A 337 50.81 1.31 53.87
C GLY A 337 51.40 -0.06 54.20
N GLN A 338 52.34 -0.53 53.37
CA GLN A 338 53.19 -1.72 53.56
C GLN A 338 52.48 -3.08 53.38
N GLY A 339 53.04 -4.08 52.70
CA GLY A 339 54.42 -4.30 52.29
C GLY A 339 54.88 -5.68 52.76
N ASP A 340 55.25 -6.51 51.80
CA ASP A 340 56.17 -7.66 51.87
C ASP A 340 55.78 -9.04 52.43
N GLY A 341 56.27 -10.04 51.70
CA GLY A 341 56.74 -11.35 52.20
C GLY A 341 55.95 -12.57 51.71
N SER A 342 56.28 -13.16 50.56
CA SER A 342 57.08 -14.42 50.41
C SER A 342 56.37 -15.68 50.95
N THR A 343 56.13 -16.82 50.27
CA THR A 343 56.84 -17.57 49.17
C THR A 343 55.99 -18.85 48.78
N PRO A 344 56.38 -19.73 47.81
CA PRO A 344 55.54 -20.46 46.80
C PRO A 344 55.32 -21.99 47.14
N PRO A 345 55.14 -23.00 46.22
CA PRO A 345 54.82 -23.08 44.77
C PRO A 345 53.70 -24.13 44.39
N CYS A 346 53.39 -24.24 43.08
CA CYS A 346 53.19 -25.48 42.27
C CYS A 346 52.01 -25.52 41.26
N SER A 347 52.39 -25.83 40.01
CA SER A 347 51.79 -26.74 39.01
C SER A 347 50.38 -26.49 38.41
N GLU A 348 50.41 -25.96 37.18
CA GLU A 348 49.97 -26.60 35.91
C GLU A 348 48.50 -27.04 35.63
N PRO A 349 48.12 -27.14 34.32
CA PRO A 349 46.80 -26.82 33.80
C PRO A 349 45.97 -28.05 33.33
N TRP A 350 44.69 -27.84 32.99
CA TRP A 350 43.89 -28.86 32.30
C TRP A 350 43.04 -28.32 31.13
N ARG A 351 43.00 -29.13 30.06
CA ARG A 351 42.43 -28.92 28.71
C ARG A 351 40.96 -29.38 28.59
N PRO A 352 40.32 -29.17 27.42
CA PRO A 352 39.59 -30.26 26.73
C PRO A 352 39.98 -30.41 25.23
N PRO A 353 39.53 -31.48 24.53
CA PRO A 353 40.43 -32.37 23.79
C PRO A 353 40.50 -32.20 22.25
N SER A 354 41.52 -32.84 21.67
CA SER A 354 41.76 -33.02 20.23
C SER A 354 41.85 -34.50 19.88
N THR A 355 41.28 -34.91 18.74
CA THR A 355 41.80 -35.92 17.80
C THR A 355 41.09 -35.69 16.44
N ALA A 356 41.67 -35.79 15.26
CA ALA A 356 43.06 -35.98 14.83
C ALA A 356 43.16 -35.60 13.32
N THR A 357 44.34 -35.16 12.92
CA THR A 357 44.79 -34.91 11.54
C THR A 357 45.54 -36.12 10.94
N GLY A 358 45.52 -36.28 9.60
CA GLY A 358 46.53 -37.01 8.82
C GLY A 358 46.14 -37.13 7.33
N ARG A 359 46.56 -36.21 6.46
CA ARG A 359 47.70 -36.29 5.49
C ARG A 359 47.65 -37.46 4.48
N HIS A 360 47.46 -37.16 3.19
CA HIS A 360 48.51 -37.20 2.15
C HIS A 360 47.99 -36.67 0.80
N ALA A 361 48.91 -36.09 0.03
CA ALA A 361 48.71 -35.36 -1.23
C ALA A 361 49.04 -36.21 -2.46
N GLN A 362 48.36 -35.95 -3.59
CA GLN A 362 48.80 -35.97 -5.00
C GLN A 362 47.52 -35.76 -5.86
N ALA A 363 47.28 -34.60 -6.50
CA ALA A 363 47.90 -33.99 -7.69
C ALA A 363 47.41 -34.56 -9.04
N GLN A 364 47.14 -33.62 -9.97
CA GLN A 364 46.76 -33.72 -11.40
C GLN A 364 45.25 -33.87 -11.64
N GLY A 365 44.54 -32.86 -12.18
CA GLY A 365 44.63 -32.28 -13.55
C GLY A 365 43.38 -32.81 -14.30
N GLU A 366 42.57 -32.10 -15.09
CA GLU A 366 42.62 -30.85 -15.84
C GLU A 366 41.15 -30.44 -16.17
N SER A 367 40.99 -29.26 -16.76
CA SER A 367 39.97 -28.85 -17.75
C SER A 367 38.45 -28.88 -17.42
N ALA A 368 37.87 -27.67 -17.34
CA ALA A 368 36.51 -27.34 -17.79
C ALA A 368 36.37 -27.55 -19.33
N PRO A 369 35.21 -27.42 -20.03
CA PRO A 369 33.98 -26.70 -19.63
C PRO A 369 32.62 -27.17 -20.27
N PHE A 370 31.58 -26.34 -20.14
CA PHE A 370 30.41 -26.11 -21.03
C PHE A 370 29.15 -27.03 -21.03
N GLU A 371 28.03 -26.38 -20.67
CA GLU A 371 26.67 -26.32 -21.26
C GLU A 371 25.97 -27.50 -21.99
N SER A 372 24.79 -27.82 -21.47
CA SER A 372 23.44 -27.77 -22.10
C SER A 372 23.00 -28.67 -23.29
N VAL A 373 21.70 -29.03 -23.18
CA VAL A 373 20.70 -29.42 -24.21
C VAL A 373 20.65 -30.89 -24.67
N GLY A 374 19.44 -31.49 -24.54
CA GLY A 374 18.99 -32.57 -25.44
C GLY A 374 18.09 -33.64 -24.81
N SER A 375 16.76 -33.43 -24.81
CA SER A 375 15.76 -34.52 -24.89
C SER A 375 15.83 -35.19 -26.30
N PRO A 376 15.09 -36.27 -26.69
CA PRO A 376 14.03 -37.02 -25.99
C PRO A 376 14.04 -38.59 -26.19
N SER A 377 13.20 -39.28 -25.40
CA SER A 377 12.40 -40.51 -25.70
C SER A 377 12.98 -41.78 -26.39
N ARG A 378 12.77 -42.96 -25.76
CA ARG A 378 12.31 -44.27 -26.33
C ARG A 378 12.05 -45.28 -25.18
N ILE A 379 10.88 -45.92 -24.99
CA ILE A 379 10.25 -47.07 -25.73
C ILE A 379 11.06 -48.37 -25.47
N HIS A 380 10.57 -49.57 -25.08
CA HIS A 380 9.37 -50.42 -25.26
C HIS A 380 9.33 -51.49 -24.12
N GLY A 381 8.33 -52.36 -23.90
CA GLY A 381 7.16 -52.84 -24.67
C GLY A 381 6.38 -53.82 -23.75
N GLY A 382 5.27 -54.47 -24.11
CA GLY A 382 4.42 -54.62 -25.30
C GLY A 382 3.12 -55.29 -24.79
N VAL A 383 2.11 -55.72 -25.52
CA VAL A 383 1.62 -55.75 -26.92
C VAL A 383 0.36 -56.62 -26.79
N GLY A 384 -0.72 -56.27 -27.48
CA GLY A 384 -1.94 -57.07 -27.57
C GLY A 384 -3.01 -56.43 -28.45
N LEU A 385 -2.71 -56.32 -29.76
CA LEU A 385 -3.66 -56.04 -30.85
C LEU A 385 -4.61 -57.25 -31.02
N ALA A 386 -5.88 -57.12 -31.44
CA ALA A 386 -6.33 -56.75 -32.79
C ALA A 386 -7.87 -56.55 -32.74
N ASN A 387 -8.42 -55.41 -33.17
CA ASN A 387 -8.87 -55.03 -34.53
C ASN A 387 -10.23 -55.59 -35.02
N GLY A 388 -11.06 -54.66 -35.53
CA GLY A 388 -12.27 -54.87 -36.34
C GLY A 388 -13.35 -53.84 -35.98
N GLY A 389 -13.36 -52.63 -36.55
CA GLY A 389 -14.06 -52.26 -37.81
C GLY A 389 -15.49 -51.75 -37.48
N GLY A 390 -15.78 -50.45 -37.46
CA GLY A 390 -16.26 -49.63 -38.60
C GLY A 390 -17.68 -50.06 -39.06
N THR A 391 -18.75 -49.28 -39.15
CA THR A 391 -18.99 -47.84 -39.29
C THR A 391 -20.51 -47.55 -39.12
N GLY A 392 -20.89 -46.29 -38.83
CA GLY A 392 -22.24 -45.71 -38.99
C GLY A 392 -22.89 -45.26 -37.68
N GLY A 393 -23.40 -44.04 -37.47
CA GLY A 393 -23.49 -42.83 -38.27
C GLY A 393 -24.29 -41.76 -37.47
N VAL A 394 -24.04 -40.48 -37.79
CA VAL A 394 -24.96 -39.32 -37.72
C VAL A 394 -25.34 -38.67 -36.36
N ARG A 395 -24.75 -37.48 -36.17
CA ARG A 395 -25.26 -36.14 -35.74
C ARG A 395 -26.11 -35.92 -34.46
N ALA A 396 -25.56 -35.03 -33.62
CA ALA A 396 -26.08 -33.76 -33.06
C ALA A 396 -27.31 -33.70 -32.11
N ASN A 397 -27.03 -33.10 -30.94
CA ASN A 397 -27.84 -32.21 -30.07
C ASN A 397 -29.09 -32.69 -29.31
N GLY A 398 -29.18 -32.17 -28.07
CA GLY A 398 -30.33 -32.19 -27.14
C GLY A 398 -29.93 -32.85 -25.81
N GLY A 399 -30.06 -32.25 -24.62
CA GLY A 399 -31.02 -31.27 -24.12
C GLY A 399 -31.86 -31.93 -23.02
N ASN A 400 -31.86 -31.32 -21.82
CA ASN A 400 -32.82 -31.41 -20.70
C ASN A 400 -33.73 -32.64 -20.56
N GLU A 401 -33.78 -33.22 -19.35
CA GLU A 401 -35.00 -33.33 -18.52
C GLU A 401 -34.73 -34.09 -17.22
N MET A 402 -34.98 -33.48 -16.07
CA MET A 402 -35.83 -34.06 -15.01
C MET A 402 -36.01 -33.09 -13.85
N LEU A 403 -37.19 -32.47 -13.82
CA LEU A 403 -37.85 -31.89 -12.66
C LEU A 403 -39.24 -32.54 -12.56
N ARG A 404 -39.70 -32.80 -11.32
CA ARG A 404 -41.04 -33.25 -10.89
C ARG A 404 -41.27 -34.78 -10.96
N ASN A 405 -41.83 -35.49 -9.97
CA ASN A 405 -42.64 -35.12 -8.80
C ASN A 405 -42.53 -36.18 -7.69
N VAL A 406 -42.74 -35.71 -6.46
CA VAL A 406 -43.03 -36.46 -5.24
C VAL A 406 -44.40 -37.13 -5.35
N ALA A 407 -44.52 -38.41 -4.99
CA ALA A 407 -45.65 -38.98 -4.21
C ALA A 407 -45.44 -40.47 -3.87
N ASN A 408 -45.71 -40.80 -2.61
CA ASN A 408 -46.07 -42.11 -2.05
C ASN A 408 -44.97 -43.15 -1.74
N GLY A 409 -44.64 -43.22 -0.44
CA GLY A 409 -44.90 -44.42 0.35
C GLY A 409 -43.75 -45.42 0.56
N GLY A 410 -43.38 -45.62 1.82
CA GLY A 410 -42.95 -46.93 2.33
C GLY A 410 -41.46 -47.20 2.46
N SER A 411 -40.97 -47.10 3.70
CA SER A 411 -40.01 -48.01 4.36
C SER A 411 -38.86 -48.64 3.54
N ALA A 412 -37.64 -48.15 3.79
CA ALA A 412 -36.47 -48.94 4.24
C ALA A 412 -35.20 -48.09 4.01
N GLY A 413 -34.57 -47.61 5.09
CA GLY A 413 -33.24 -47.00 4.99
C GLY A 413 -32.18 -48.07 4.66
N PRO A 414 -31.06 -47.69 4.00
CA PRO A 414 -29.97 -48.61 3.69
C PRO A 414 -29.23 -49.02 4.98
N PRO A 415 -28.52 -50.16 4.97
CA PRO A 415 -28.18 -50.88 6.20
C PRO A 415 -27.06 -50.19 6.98
N VAL A 416 -27.26 -50.16 8.31
CA VAL A 416 -26.23 -49.85 9.31
C VAL A 416 -25.20 -50.97 9.28
N ILE A 417 -23.96 -50.65 8.91
CA ILE A 417 -22.81 -51.55 9.10
C ILE A 417 -22.43 -51.48 10.58
N VAL A 418 -22.72 -52.55 11.32
CA VAL A 418 -22.24 -52.75 12.69
C VAL A 418 -20.97 -53.61 12.64
N PRO A 419 -19.81 -53.17 13.15
CA PRO A 419 -18.64 -54.03 13.28
C PRO A 419 -18.85 -55.02 14.44
N ASN A 420 -18.71 -56.31 14.15
CA ASN A 420 -18.72 -57.40 15.13
C ASN A 420 -17.33 -57.61 15.76
N GLY A 421 -17.30 -57.94 17.05
CA GLY A 421 -16.24 -58.77 17.67
C GLY A 421 -15.39 -58.09 18.77
N PRO A 422 -15.24 -58.71 19.98
CA PRO A 422 -14.51 -58.13 21.09
C PRO A 422 -13.02 -58.51 21.06
N GLY A 423 -12.13 -57.52 20.99
CA GLY A 423 -10.69 -57.70 21.16
C GLY A 423 -9.91 -56.39 21.07
N GLY A 424 -9.34 -55.93 22.20
CA GLY A 424 -8.35 -54.84 22.28
C GLY A 424 -8.96 -53.44 22.39
N GLY A 425 -8.92 -52.85 23.60
CA GLY A 425 -9.55 -51.56 23.88
C GLY A 425 -8.89 -50.34 23.23
N MET A 426 -9.72 -49.40 22.76
CA MET A 426 -9.41 -47.96 22.69
C MET A 426 -10.69 -47.15 22.94
N SER A 427 -10.89 -46.65 24.17
CA SER A 427 -11.91 -45.65 24.46
C SER A 427 -11.26 -44.27 24.57
N LEU A 428 -11.43 -43.42 23.56
CA LEU A 428 -11.00 -42.01 23.55
C LEU A 428 -12.18 -41.06 23.21
N GLY A 429 -13.40 -41.36 23.68
CA GLY A 429 -14.55 -40.49 23.49
C GLY A 429 -14.61 -39.33 24.50
N PHE A 430 -14.86 -38.10 24.03
CA PHE A 430 -15.07 -36.93 24.91
C PHE A 430 -16.39 -37.08 25.69
N ARG A 431 -16.32 -37.08 27.04
CA ARG A 431 -17.50 -37.22 27.91
C ARG A 431 -17.90 -35.94 28.64
N ARG A 432 -16.95 -35.02 28.83
CA ARG A 432 -17.18 -33.71 29.48
C ARG A 432 -16.85 -32.62 28.48
N VAL A 433 -17.88 -31.93 27.98
CA VAL A 433 -17.73 -30.91 26.94
C VAL A 433 -18.10 -29.55 27.52
N ALA A 434 -17.20 -28.57 27.39
CA ALA A 434 -17.51 -27.18 27.72
C ALA A 434 -17.62 -26.34 26.44
N VAL A 435 -18.70 -25.60 26.27
CA VAL A 435 -18.91 -24.64 25.18
C VAL A 435 -18.68 -23.23 25.71
N VAL A 436 -17.60 -22.59 25.28
CA VAL A 436 -17.27 -21.21 25.63
C VAL A 436 -17.92 -20.27 24.62
N GLY A 437 -18.96 -19.58 25.08
CA GLY A 437 -19.78 -18.68 24.28
C GLY A 437 -21.21 -19.18 24.11
N CYS A 438 -22.18 -18.38 24.56
CA CYS A 438 -23.62 -18.66 24.46
C CYS A 438 -24.31 -17.89 23.32
N GLY A 439 -23.57 -17.58 22.25
CA GLY A 439 -24.15 -17.05 21.00
C GLY A 439 -24.93 -18.12 20.24
N SER A 440 -25.52 -17.77 19.09
CA SER A 440 -26.33 -18.72 18.31
C SER A 440 -25.61 -20.02 17.97
N LEU A 441 -24.36 -19.95 17.49
CA LEU A 441 -23.59 -21.16 17.16
C LEU A 441 -23.24 -21.98 18.40
N GLY A 442 -22.82 -21.33 19.49
CA GLY A 442 -22.49 -22.02 20.74
C GLY A 442 -23.70 -22.72 21.36
N LYS A 443 -24.89 -22.09 21.31
CA LYS A 443 -26.14 -22.73 21.75
C LYS A 443 -26.53 -23.91 20.89
N LEU A 444 -26.41 -23.78 19.56
CA LEU A 444 -26.70 -24.87 18.64
C LEU A 444 -25.78 -26.08 18.92
N VAL A 445 -24.48 -25.85 19.01
CA VAL A 445 -23.50 -26.92 19.27
C VAL A 445 -23.70 -27.53 20.66
N GLY A 446 -23.93 -26.70 21.68
CA GLY A 446 -24.22 -27.18 23.03
C GLY A 446 -25.48 -28.04 23.10
N TRP A 447 -26.57 -27.60 22.47
CA TRP A 447 -27.81 -28.35 22.35
C TRP A 447 -27.61 -29.66 21.57
N SER A 448 -26.95 -29.61 20.42
CA SER A 448 -26.68 -30.79 19.59
C SER A 448 -25.91 -31.86 20.38
N ILE A 449 -24.80 -31.48 21.04
CA ILE A 449 -23.97 -32.41 21.81
C ILE A 449 -24.69 -32.94 23.06
N ALA A 450 -25.55 -32.14 23.69
CA ALA A 450 -26.32 -32.56 24.87
C ALA A 450 -27.30 -33.70 24.59
N GLY A 451 -27.63 -33.95 23.31
CA GLY A 451 -28.44 -35.11 22.91
C GLY A 451 -27.66 -36.43 22.81
N VAL A 452 -26.33 -36.40 22.94
CA VAL A 452 -25.49 -37.59 22.85
C VAL A 452 -25.44 -38.30 24.21
N THR A 453 -25.90 -39.55 24.24
CA THR A 453 -25.93 -40.37 25.46
C THR A 453 -24.55 -40.46 26.13
N GLY A 454 -24.49 -40.13 27.42
CA GLY A 454 -23.27 -40.25 28.23
C GLY A 454 -22.31 -39.05 28.13
N VAL A 455 -22.69 -37.96 27.44
CA VAL A 455 -21.93 -36.72 27.35
C VAL A 455 -22.56 -35.64 28.24
N LYS A 456 -21.75 -35.04 29.11
CA LYS A 456 -22.16 -33.89 29.93
C LYS A 456 -21.72 -32.59 29.26
N VAL A 457 -22.66 -31.68 29.04
CA VAL A 457 -22.40 -30.39 28.39
C VAL A 457 -22.53 -29.24 29.39
N SER A 458 -21.49 -28.41 29.42
CA SER A 458 -21.44 -27.15 30.17
C SER A 458 -21.35 -25.97 29.21
N VAL A 459 -22.20 -24.96 29.38
CA VAL A 459 -22.22 -23.75 28.55
C VAL A 459 -21.74 -22.56 29.38
N VAL A 460 -20.62 -21.97 28.96
CA VAL A 460 -20.00 -20.83 29.64
C VAL A 460 -20.54 -19.54 29.02
N CYS A 461 -21.31 -18.81 29.82
CA CYS A 461 -21.93 -17.54 29.45
C CYS A 461 -21.12 -16.36 29.97
N ARG A 462 -21.29 -15.19 29.34
CA ARG A 462 -20.67 -13.93 29.79
C ARG A 462 -21.48 -13.22 30.87
N ARG A 463 -22.81 -13.36 30.84
CA ARG A 463 -23.74 -12.62 31.70
C ARG A 463 -24.58 -13.60 32.52
N GLN A 464 -24.71 -13.32 33.82
CA GLN A 464 -25.50 -14.14 34.74
C GLN A 464 -26.96 -14.28 34.29
N GLU A 465 -27.57 -13.20 33.77
CA GLU A 465 -28.94 -13.23 33.23
C GLU A 465 -29.14 -14.31 32.15
N GLN A 466 -28.13 -14.56 31.30
CA GLN A 466 -28.23 -15.61 30.28
C GLN A 466 -28.17 -17.00 30.91
N VAL A 467 -27.36 -17.17 31.96
CA VAL A 467 -27.28 -18.41 32.74
C VAL A 467 -28.63 -18.70 33.37
N ASP A 468 -29.20 -17.72 34.08
CA ASP A 468 -30.45 -17.88 34.82
C ASP A 468 -31.59 -18.26 33.86
N ARG A 469 -31.64 -17.66 32.66
CA ARG A 469 -32.63 -18.00 31.62
C ARG A 469 -32.49 -19.44 31.13
N ILE A 470 -31.27 -19.90 30.84
CA ILE A 470 -31.01 -21.28 30.41
C ILE A 470 -31.42 -22.27 31.51
N LEU A 471 -31.03 -22.00 32.75
CA LEU A 471 -31.35 -22.87 33.89
C LEU A 471 -32.86 -22.91 34.18
N THR A 472 -33.54 -21.76 34.10
CA THR A 472 -35.00 -21.66 34.33
C THR A 472 -35.80 -22.47 33.31
N ARG A 473 -35.35 -22.52 32.05
CA ARG A 473 -36.00 -23.32 31.00
C ARG A 473 -35.64 -24.82 31.07
N GLY A 474 -34.73 -25.21 31.97
CA GLY A 474 -34.24 -26.57 32.10
C GLY A 474 -33.20 -26.96 31.03
N GLY A 475 -32.62 -25.99 30.32
CA GLY A 475 -31.64 -26.22 29.27
C GLY A 475 -31.74 -25.25 28.09
N ILE A 476 -31.24 -25.69 26.94
CA ILE A 476 -31.35 -24.95 25.67
C ILE A 476 -32.49 -25.55 24.86
N GLU A 477 -33.29 -24.71 24.21
CA GLU A 477 -34.28 -25.13 23.22
C GLU A 477 -33.77 -24.84 21.81
N CYS A 478 -33.93 -25.80 20.90
CA CYS A 478 -33.64 -25.59 19.49
C CYS A 478 -34.94 -25.61 18.68
N GLU A 479 -35.07 -24.69 17.74
CA GLU A 479 -36.14 -24.65 16.74
C GLU A 479 -35.55 -24.96 15.37
N ASP A 480 -36.33 -25.63 14.53
CA ASP A 480 -35.97 -25.81 13.11
C ASP A 480 -36.14 -24.51 12.30
N ALA A 481 -35.90 -24.60 10.99
CA ALA A 481 -35.98 -23.46 10.09
C ALA A 481 -37.41 -22.90 9.94
N ASP A 482 -38.42 -23.72 10.23
CA ASP A 482 -39.85 -23.41 10.16
C ASP A 482 -40.39 -22.91 11.53
N GLY A 483 -39.51 -22.78 12.53
CA GLY A 483 -39.87 -22.33 13.88
C GLY A 483 -40.51 -23.40 14.75
N LYS A 484 -40.46 -24.67 14.34
CA LYS A 484 -40.98 -25.78 15.14
C LYS A 484 -39.92 -26.22 16.14
N SER A 485 -40.32 -26.33 17.41
CA SER A 485 -39.43 -26.78 18.48
C SER A 485 -38.95 -28.22 18.26
N ALA A 486 -37.64 -28.42 18.27
CA ALA A 486 -36.97 -29.71 18.30
C ALA A 486 -36.73 -30.20 19.75
N GLY A 487 -37.24 -29.49 20.75
CA GLY A 487 -37.20 -29.85 22.17
C GLY A 487 -36.11 -29.13 22.98
N VAL A 488 -36.27 -29.18 24.30
CA VAL A 488 -35.29 -28.67 25.28
C VAL A 488 -34.32 -29.78 25.65
N ARG A 489 -33.02 -29.47 25.66
CA ARG A 489 -31.97 -30.39 26.12
C ARG A 489 -31.24 -29.78 27.31
N GLU A 490 -31.11 -30.58 28.36
CA GLU A 490 -30.47 -30.20 29.61
C GLU A 490 -28.99 -29.92 29.39
N VAL A 491 -28.53 -28.77 29.89
CA VAL A 491 -27.12 -28.38 29.93
C VAL A 491 -26.83 -27.73 31.28
N THR A 492 -25.61 -27.85 31.79
CA THR A 492 -25.18 -26.97 32.88
C THR A 492 -24.78 -25.61 32.28
N ALA A 493 -25.17 -24.52 32.92
CA ALA A 493 -24.81 -23.17 32.49
C ALA A 493 -24.20 -22.41 33.67
N GLY A 494 -23.22 -21.56 33.38
CA GLY A 494 -22.53 -20.75 34.39
C GLY A 494 -21.67 -19.67 33.76
N VAL A 495 -21.21 -18.73 34.58
CA VAL A 495 -20.08 -17.87 34.20
C VAL A 495 -18.78 -18.64 34.41
N ALA A 496 -17.67 -18.13 33.85
CA ALA A 496 -16.41 -18.87 33.87
C ALA A 496 -15.98 -19.30 35.29
N SER A 497 -16.15 -18.44 36.30
CA SER A 497 -15.79 -18.73 37.69
C SER A 497 -16.50 -19.93 38.31
N ASP A 498 -17.64 -20.34 37.78
CA ASP A 498 -18.47 -21.42 38.33
C ASP A 498 -17.89 -22.82 38.02
N PHE A 499 -16.93 -22.88 37.09
CA PHE A 499 -16.31 -24.12 36.63
C PHE A 499 -14.87 -24.27 37.14
N HIS A 500 -14.55 -25.47 37.60
CA HIS A 500 -13.22 -25.86 38.08
C HIS A 500 -12.23 -26.01 36.91
N SER A 501 -10.94 -25.80 37.16
CA SER A 501 -9.90 -26.02 36.15
C SER A 501 -9.83 -27.48 35.72
N GLY A 502 -9.69 -27.75 34.42
CA GLY A 502 -9.66 -29.11 33.86
C GLY A 502 -10.99 -29.87 33.94
N SER A 503 -12.12 -29.15 34.05
CA SER A 503 -13.45 -29.76 34.14
C SER A 503 -13.96 -30.40 32.85
N ALA A 504 -13.33 -30.13 31.71
CA ALA A 504 -13.75 -30.60 30.38
C ALA A 504 -12.63 -31.33 29.64
N ASP A 505 -13.00 -32.40 28.93
CA ASP A 505 -12.10 -33.16 28.05
C ASP A 505 -12.08 -32.56 26.63
N LEU A 506 -13.15 -31.86 26.25
CA LEU A 506 -13.23 -31.03 25.03
C LEU A 506 -13.79 -29.65 25.39
N VAL A 507 -13.09 -28.59 24.95
CA VAL A 507 -13.61 -27.22 25.02
C VAL A 507 -13.89 -26.70 23.62
N VAL A 508 -15.15 -26.36 23.33
CA VAL A 508 -15.56 -25.74 22.07
C VAL A 508 -15.59 -24.23 22.24
N VAL A 509 -14.84 -23.49 21.43
CA VAL A 509 -14.82 -22.03 21.43
C VAL A 509 -15.69 -21.51 20.28
N ALA A 510 -16.83 -20.90 20.65
CA ALA A 510 -17.86 -20.40 19.74
C ALA A 510 -18.28 -18.95 20.04
N VAL A 511 -17.33 -18.13 20.49
CA VAL A 511 -17.49 -16.68 20.65
C VAL A 511 -17.27 -15.95 19.31
N LYS A 512 -17.68 -14.69 19.22
CA LYS A 512 -17.23 -13.81 18.13
C LYS A 512 -15.77 -13.41 18.31
N SER A 513 -15.10 -13.08 17.21
CA SER A 513 -13.66 -12.83 17.15
C SER A 513 -13.13 -11.72 18.08
N PHE A 514 -13.99 -10.81 18.55
CA PHE A 514 -13.60 -9.75 19.49
C PHE A 514 -13.50 -10.21 20.95
N ASP A 515 -14.10 -11.36 21.30
CA ASP A 515 -14.02 -11.97 22.62
C ASP A 515 -13.00 -13.14 22.68
N THR A 516 -12.26 -13.39 21.59
CA THR A 516 -11.35 -14.54 21.48
C THR A 516 -10.28 -14.59 22.57
N GLN A 517 -9.72 -13.44 22.99
CA GLN A 517 -8.68 -13.41 24.02
C GLN A 517 -9.20 -13.95 25.37
N GLY A 518 -10.35 -13.45 25.83
CA GLY A 518 -10.97 -13.92 27.07
C GLY A 518 -11.44 -15.37 26.95
N ALA A 519 -11.99 -15.76 25.79
CA ALA A 519 -12.40 -17.14 25.55
C ALA A 519 -11.22 -18.12 25.52
N ALA A 520 -10.06 -17.71 25.01
CA ALA A 520 -8.85 -18.53 24.98
C ALA A 520 -8.29 -18.80 26.38
N GLU A 521 -8.32 -17.81 27.27
CA GLU A 521 -7.91 -17.96 28.67
C GLU A 521 -8.86 -18.88 29.44
N ILE A 522 -10.17 -18.72 29.21
CA ILE A 522 -11.19 -19.62 29.78
C ILE A 522 -10.97 -21.05 29.26
N ALA A 523 -10.78 -21.21 27.94
CA ALA A 523 -10.58 -22.52 27.34
C ALA A 523 -9.32 -23.23 27.86
N ALA A 524 -8.21 -22.51 27.96
CA ALA A 524 -6.96 -23.04 28.51
C ALA A 524 -7.09 -23.47 29.99
N ARG A 525 -7.95 -22.81 30.77
CA ARG A 525 -8.21 -23.18 32.17
C ARG A 525 -9.16 -24.38 32.31
N LEU A 526 -10.24 -24.41 31.52
CA LEU A 526 -11.28 -25.44 31.63
C LEU A 526 -10.88 -26.76 30.98
N CYS A 527 -10.01 -26.72 29.96
CA CYS A 527 -9.58 -27.93 29.28
C CYS A 527 -8.64 -28.74 30.18
N ALA A 528 -8.89 -30.04 30.28
CA ALA A 528 -7.98 -30.99 30.89
C ALA A 528 -6.64 -31.00 30.13
N PRO A 529 -5.50 -31.29 30.79
CA PRO A 529 -4.18 -31.32 30.13
C PRO A 529 -4.11 -32.24 28.91
N GLU A 530 -4.85 -33.36 28.94
CA GLU A 530 -4.93 -34.36 27.88
C GLU A 530 -6.13 -34.13 26.94
N GLY A 531 -6.83 -33.01 27.12
CA GLY A 531 -8.04 -32.66 26.38
C GLY A 531 -7.75 -31.94 25.06
N ALA A 532 -8.82 -31.50 24.42
CA ALA A 532 -8.76 -30.76 23.17
C ALA A 532 -9.53 -29.44 23.25
N VAL A 533 -9.06 -28.42 22.53
CA VAL A 533 -9.79 -27.17 22.32
C VAL A 533 -10.16 -27.06 20.84
N LEU A 534 -11.46 -27.06 20.54
CA LEU A 534 -12.01 -26.91 19.19
C LEU A 534 -12.50 -25.48 18.95
N SER A 535 -11.85 -24.75 18.03
CA SER A 535 -12.33 -23.44 17.62
C SER A 535 -13.28 -23.51 16.44
N LEU A 536 -14.47 -22.93 16.55
CA LEU A 536 -15.47 -22.80 15.47
C LEU A 536 -15.65 -21.35 14.98
N GLN A 537 -14.72 -20.48 15.33
CA GLN A 537 -14.77 -19.05 15.02
C GLN A 537 -14.60 -18.74 13.52
N ASN A 538 -15.10 -17.58 13.10
CA ASN A 538 -14.84 -17.08 11.76
C ASN A 538 -13.51 -16.31 11.69
N GLY A 539 -12.93 -16.24 10.49
CA GLY A 539 -11.72 -15.46 10.25
C GLY A 539 -10.43 -16.21 10.55
N LEU A 540 -9.30 -15.49 10.59
CA LEU A 540 -7.96 -16.07 10.78
C LEU A 540 -7.35 -15.74 12.15
N SER A 541 -7.79 -14.65 12.78
CA SER A 541 -7.12 -14.08 13.97
C SER A 541 -7.11 -14.99 15.19
N HIS A 542 -8.07 -15.92 15.30
CA HIS A 542 -8.24 -16.75 16.50
C HIS A 542 -7.15 -17.83 16.67
N VAL A 543 -6.55 -18.30 15.57
CA VAL A 543 -5.59 -19.42 15.59
C VAL A 543 -4.39 -19.09 16.47
N GLY A 544 -3.75 -17.93 16.23
CA GLY A 544 -2.58 -17.49 17.00
C GLY A 544 -2.89 -17.17 18.46
N VAL A 545 -4.06 -16.61 18.74
CA VAL A 545 -4.49 -16.26 20.11
C VAL A 545 -4.70 -17.51 20.95
N LEU A 546 -5.43 -18.50 20.41
CA LEU A 546 -5.67 -19.77 21.09
C LEU A 546 -4.37 -20.54 21.30
N ARG A 547 -3.54 -20.66 20.26
CA ARG A 547 -2.23 -21.32 20.38
C ARG A 547 -1.37 -20.73 21.49
N LYS A 548 -1.28 -19.40 21.56
CA LYS A 548 -0.49 -18.70 22.60
C LYS A 548 -1.06 -18.93 24.01
N ALA A 549 -2.39 -18.94 24.16
CA ALA A 549 -3.02 -19.19 25.45
C ALA A 549 -2.78 -20.64 25.93
N LEU A 550 -2.93 -21.61 25.03
CA LEU A 550 -2.72 -23.03 25.36
C LEU A 550 -1.24 -23.33 25.65
N ALA A 551 -0.31 -22.71 24.91
CA ALA A 551 1.13 -22.85 25.17
C ALA A 551 1.53 -22.32 26.57
N LYS A 552 0.91 -21.22 27.04
CA LYS A 552 1.14 -20.72 28.42
C LYS A 552 0.62 -21.67 29.50
N SER A 553 -0.41 -22.46 29.19
CA SER A 553 -1.01 -23.41 30.14
C SER A 553 -0.30 -24.76 30.17
N ALA A 554 0.47 -25.08 29.13
CA ALA A 554 1.27 -26.30 29.04
C ALA A 554 2.42 -26.27 30.07
N ARG A 555 2.34 -27.15 31.06
CA ARG A 555 3.47 -27.45 31.96
C ARG A 555 4.38 -28.50 31.31
N SER A 556 5.43 -28.94 32.01
CA SER A 556 6.39 -29.97 31.57
C SER A 556 5.81 -31.35 31.20
N ALA A 557 4.48 -31.53 31.26
CA ALA A 557 3.77 -32.80 31.05
C ALA A 557 2.86 -32.80 29.79
N GLY A 558 3.00 -31.82 28.88
CA GLY A 558 2.13 -31.65 27.73
C GLY A 558 0.90 -30.78 28.05
N GLY A 559 0.31 -30.16 27.02
CA GLY A 559 -0.88 -29.31 27.13
C GLY A 559 -1.98 -29.74 26.16
N PRO A 560 -3.19 -29.18 26.30
CA PRO A 560 -4.32 -29.53 25.45
C PRO A 560 -4.04 -29.22 23.98
N CYS A 561 -4.50 -30.10 23.10
CA CYS A 561 -4.33 -29.93 21.66
C CYS A 561 -5.31 -28.90 21.08
N LEU A 562 -4.91 -28.22 20.00
CA LEU A 562 -5.76 -27.25 19.30
C LEU A 562 -6.35 -27.87 18.02
N LEU A 563 -7.67 -27.99 17.99
CA LEU A 563 -8.44 -28.37 16.82
C LEU A 563 -9.03 -27.11 16.15
N LEU A 564 -8.93 -27.05 14.83
CA LEU A 564 -9.61 -26.04 14.02
C LEU A 564 -10.84 -26.67 13.39
N GLY A 565 -11.99 -26.04 13.61
CA GLY A 565 -13.24 -26.42 13.00
C GLY A 565 -13.76 -25.32 12.07
N THR A 566 -14.04 -25.67 10.83
CA THR A 566 -14.86 -24.83 9.95
C THR A 566 -16.31 -25.32 9.98
N CYS A 567 -17.26 -24.42 9.78
CA CYS A 567 -18.68 -24.72 9.86
C CYS A 567 -19.40 -23.84 8.83
N THR A 568 -20.24 -24.45 7.99
CA THR A 568 -21.15 -23.75 7.07
C THR A 568 -22.61 -23.78 7.54
N ALA A 569 -22.90 -24.36 8.71
CA ALA A 569 -24.25 -24.43 9.26
C ALA A 569 -24.73 -23.05 9.73
N GLY A 570 -26.00 -22.74 9.45
CA GLY A 570 -26.63 -21.49 9.87
C GLY A 570 -27.26 -21.61 11.26
N ALA A 571 -26.96 -20.66 12.16
CA ALA A 571 -27.62 -20.55 13.45
C ALA A 571 -28.12 -19.11 13.67
N ALA A 572 -29.38 -18.96 14.07
CA ALA A 572 -29.98 -17.68 14.41
C ALA A 572 -30.47 -17.67 15.87
N PRO A 573 -30.60 -16.50 16.51
CA PRO A 573 -31.23 -16.42 17.83
C PRO A 573 -32.69 -16.87 17.75
N GLY A 574 -33.18 -17.59 18.76
CA GLY A 574 -34.60 -17.96 18.87
C GLY A 574 -35.48 -16.79 19.32
N ALA A 575 -36.74 -16.79 18.89
CA ALA A 575 -37.70 -15.76 19.27
C ALA A 575 -38.14 -15.91 20.73
N ALA A 576 -38.38 -14.80 21.42
CA ALA A 576 -39.01 -14.80 22.74
C ALA A 576 -40.47 -15.28 22.68
N ASP A 577 -40.95 -15.87 23.77
CA ASP A 577 -42.34 -16.32 23.88
C ASP A 577 -43.28 -15.09 23.90
N GLY A 578 -44.13 -14.96 22.86
CA GLY A 578 -45.34 -14.15 22.87
C GLY A 578 -45.23 -12.65 23.12
N ASP A 579 -44.87 -11.88 22.09
CA ASP A 579 -45.66 -10.71 21.67
C ASP A 579 -45.44 -10.51 20.16
N GLY A 580 -46.43 -9.98 19.45
CA GLY A 580 -46.29 -9.70 18.01
C GLY A 580 -45.31 -8.58 17.67
N SER A 581 -44.40 -8.19 18.57
CA SER A 581 -43.38 -7.17 18.33
C SER A 581 -42.06 -7.86 17.94
N GLY A 582 -41.85 -8.00 16.64
CA GLY A 582 -40.75 -8.77 16.04
C GLY A 582 -39.34 -8.24 16.34
N GLY A 583 -38.84 -8.40 17.57
CA GLY A 583 -37.48 -7.98 17.96
C GLY A 583 -36.87 -8.62 19.21
N ALA A 584 -37.65 -9.19 20.14
CA ALA A 584 -37.10 -9.75 21.37
C ALA A 584 -36.51 -11.16 21.16
N VAL A 585 -35.25 -11.36 21.58
CA VAL A 585 -34.49 -12.61 21.46
C VAL A 585 -34.42 -13.33 22.80
N ASP A 586 -34.72 -14.62 22.83
CA ASP A 586 -34.57 -15.45 24.04
C ASP A 586 -33.14 -16.01 24.17
N PRO A 587 -32.42 -15.73 25.27
CA PRO A 587 -31.10 -16.32 25.53
C PRO A 587 -31.09 -17.85 25.57
N SER A 588 -32.19 -18.51 25.96
CA SER A 588 -32.30 -19.97 26.08
C SER A 588 -32.68 -20.70 24.79
N ARG A 589 -33.05 -19.96 23.73
CA ARG A 589 -33.53 -20.53 22.46
C ARG A 589 -32.59 -20.27 21.28
N VAL A 590 -32.49 -21.20 20.34
CA VAL A 590 -31.69 -21.08 19.11
C VAL A 590 -32.48 -21.65 17.93
N SER A 591 -32.37 -21.03 16.75
CA SER A 591 -32.97 -21.53 15.52
C SER A 591 -31.90 -22.06 14.58
N PHE A 592 -32.10 -23.30 14.12
CA PHE A 592 -31.25 -23.95 13.13
C PHE A 592 -31.68 -23.54 11.72
N ARG A 593 -30.81 -22.82 11.00
CA ARG A 593 -31.10 -22.21 9.69
C ARG A 593 -30.46 -22.94 8.50
N GLY A 594 -29.96 -24.16 8.71
CA GLY A 594 -29.51 -25.03 7.61
C GLY A 594 -28.47 -26.06 8.01
N ARG A 595 -28.53 -27.24 7.36
CA ARG A 595 -27.53 -28.31 7.46
C ARG A 595 -26.27 -27.90 6.72
N GLY A 596 -25.26 -27.48 7.47
CA GLY A 596 -23.92 -27.23 6.93
C GLY A 596 -22.92 -28.24 7.46
N ARG A 597 -21.81 -28.37 6.73
CA ARG A 597 -20.73 -29.30 7.01
C ARG A 597 -19.75 -28.70 8.02
N PHE A 598 -19.28 -29.53 8.93
CA PHE A 598 -18.19 -29.27 9.85
C PHE A 598 -16.93 -29.99 9.35
N VAL A 599 -15.83 -29.27 9.25
CA VAL A 599 -14.52 -29.85 8.93
C VAL A 599 -13.62 -29.60 10.13
N VAL A 600 -13.15 -30.67 10.77
CA VAL A 600 -12.32 -30.61 11.97
C VAL A 600 -10.94 -31.17 11.65
N GLY A 601 -9.89 -30.43 11.98
CA GLY A 601 -8.52 -30.93 11.85
C GLY A 601 -7.65 -30.47 12.99
N LEU A 602 -6.61 -31.27 13.26
CA LEU A 602 -5.57 -30.87 14.20
C LEU A 602 -4.70 -29.80 13.56
N MET A 603 -4.39 -28.75 14.33
CA MET A 603 -3.39 -27.79 13.96
C MET A 603 -2.03 -28.28 14.49
N GLY A 604 -1.10 -28.64 13.61
CA GLY A 604 0.22 -29.12 14.04
C GLY A 604 1.16 -28.01 14.45
N ASP A 605 2.14 -28.41 15.24
CA ASP A 605 3.11 -27.54 15.89
C ASP A 605 4.42 -27.62 15.14
N GLY A 606 4.85 -26.49 14.56
CA GLY A 606 6.26 -26.31 14.24
C GLY A 606 7.04 -26.42 15.56
N GLU A 607 7.87 -27.46 15.66
CA GLU A 607 8.81 -27.78 16.73
C GLU A 607 8.44 -27.26 18.15
N GLY A 608 7.71 -28.04 18.95
CA GLY A 608 7.64 -27.73 20.39
C GLY A 608 6.59 -28.41 21.26
N PHE A 609 5.59 -29.11 20.72
CA PHE A 609 4.55 -29.75 21.55
C PHE A 609 4.62 -31.28 21.41
N GLN A 610 5.24 -31.94 22.39
CA GLN A 610 5.22 -33.41 22.46
C GLN A 610 3.95 -33.92 23.14
N ARG A 611 3.31 -34.87 22.43
CA ARG A 611 2.44 -35.97 22.87
C ARG A 611 1.82 -35.84 24.28
N GLY A 612 0.54 -35.48 24.31
CA GLY A 612 -0.37 -35.95 25.35
C GLY A 612 -0.57 -37.47 25.27
N ARG A 613 -0.57 -38.11 26.44
CA ARG A 613 -0.67 -39.54 26.81
C ARG A 613 0.10 -40.61 26.02
N GLY A 614 0.88 -41.38 26.78
CA GLY A 614 1.67 -42.51 26.31
C GLY A 614 0.86 -43.63 25.66
N GLY A 615 1.48 -44.24 24.64
CA GLY A 615 1.04 -45.47 24.01
C GLY A 615 -0.14 -45.30 23.04
N ALA A 616 0.17 -45.19 21.74
CA ALA A 616 -0.75 -45.40 20.63
C ALA A 616 -2.02 -44.52 20.56
N SER A 617 -1.88 -43.22 20.32
CA SER A 617 -2.95 -42.43 19.69
C SER A 617 -2.37 -41.28 18.86
N GLY A 618 -2.58 -41.31 17.54
CA GLY A 618 -2.02 -40.34 16.61
C GLY A 618 -2.76 -38.98 16.62
N PRO A 619 -2.12 -37.89 16.18
CA PRO A 619 -2.74 -36.59 15.87
C PRO A 619 -4.13 -36.62 15.20
N GLY A 620 -4.34 -37.56 14.27
CA GLY A 620 -5.60 -37.71 13.54
C GLY A 620 -6.74 -38.32 14.38
N GLU A 621 -6.43 -39.09 15.43
CA GLU A 621 -7.46 -39.75 16.25
C GLU A 621 -8.25 -38.76 17.11
N VAL A 622 -7.61 -37.67 17.55
CA VAL A 622 -8.29 -36.63 18.36
C VAL A 622 -9.23 -35.79 17.51
N ALA A 623 -8.82 -35.44 16.28
CA ALA A 623 -9.69 -34.77 15.32
C ALA A 623 -10.88 -35.65 14.92
N GLU A 624 -10.65 -36.95 14.71
CA GLU A 624 -11.70 -37.93 14.42
C GLU A 624 -12.63 -38.17 15.61
N ALA A 625 -12.12 -38.19 16.85
CA ALA A 625 -12.97 -38.25 18.05
C ALA A 625 -13.89 -37.04 18.16
N ALA A 626 -13.40 -35.83 17.83
CA ALA A 626 -14.20 -34.61 17.82
C ALA A 626 -15.24 -34.62 16.69
N ALA A 627 -14.87 -35.03 15.47
CA ALA A 627 -15.79 -35.15 14.35
C ALA A 627 -16.86 -36.24 14.61
N SER A 628 -16.47 -37.37 15.21
CA SER A 628 -17.37 -38.46 15.59
C SER A 628 -18.38 -38.04 16.66
N LEU A 629 -17.97 -37.22 17.63
CA LEU A 629 -18.88 -36.62 18.59
C LEU A 629 -19.91 -35.71 17.90
N LEU A 630 -19.47 -34.85 16.96
CA LEU A 630 -20.36 -33.99 16.20
C LEU A 630 -21.34 -34.80 15.32
N ARG A 631 -20.89 -35.89 14.70
CA ARG A 631 -21.76 -36.81 13.94
C ARG A 631 -22.78 -37.52 14.83
N SER A 632 -22.36 -37.94 16.03
CA SER A 632 -23.27 -38.51 17.04
C SER A 632 -24.31 -37.49 17.51
N ALA A 633 -23.98 -36.20 17.41
CA ALA A 633 -24.87 -35.07 17.66
C ALA A 633 -25.71 -34.67 16.42
N GLU A 634 -25.79 -35.54 15.41
CA GLU A 634 -26.51 -35.35 14.13
C GLU A 634 -26.00 -34.17 13.28
N MET A 635 -24.76 -33.73 13.50
CA MET A 635 -24.11 -32.72 12.67
C MET A 635 -23.27 -33.41 11.57
N ASP A 636 -23.35 -32.92 10.34
CA ASP A 636 -22.48 -33.39 9.26
C ASP A 636 -21.04 -32.94 9.54
N ALA A 637 -20.18 -33.85 9.99
CA ALA A 637 -18.82 -33.55 10.41
C ALA A 637 -17.79 -34.55 9.88
N GLU A 638 -16.70 -34.03 9.32
CA GLU A 638 -15.57 -34.80 8.80
C GLU A 638 -14.28 -34.38 9.51
N ALA A 639 -13.44 -35.36 9.85
CA ALA A 639 -12.08 -35.10 10.27
C ALA A 639 -11.14 -35.09 9.06
N VAL A 640 -10.26 -34.10 9.00
CA VAL A 640 -9.28 -33.94 7.92
C VAL A 640 -7.87 -33.86 8.47
N SER A 641 -6.89 -34.09 7.60
CA SER A 641 -5.49 -33.95 7.97
C SER A 641 -5.12 -32.49 8.25
N GLU A 642 -3.97 -32.28 8.91
CA GLU A 642 -3.39 -30.95 9.10
C GLU A 642 -3.16 -30.21 7.78
N GLN A 643 -2.80 -30.94 6.72
CA GLN A 643 -2.54 -30.38 5.39
C GLN A 643 -3.83 -29.89 4.71
N GLU A 644 -4.99 -30.37 5.14
CA GLU A 644 -6.30 -30.07 4.55
C GLU A 644 -7.09 -29.05 5.39
N VAL A 645 -6.88 -28.99 6.70
CA VAL A 645 -7.63 -28.09 7.59
C VAL A 645 -7.35 -26.61 7.31
N LEU A 646 -6.09 -26.26 7.01
CA LEU A 646 -5.71 -24.88 6.66
C LEU A 646 -6.34 -24.44 5.32
N PRO A 647 -6.23 -25.20 4.22
CA PRO A 647 -6.99 -24.93 3.00
C PRO A 647 -8.50 -24.77 3.24
N ALA A 648 -9.12 -25.65 4.04
CA ALA A 648 -10.55 -25.55 4.35
C ALA A 648 -10.90 -24.23 5.08
N LEU A 649 -10.06 -23.79 6.03
CA LEU A 649 -10.23 -22.52 6.72
C LEU A 649 -10.10 -21.33 5.76
N TRP A 650 -9.07 -21.31 4.91
CA TRP A 650 -8.87 -20.23 3.94
C TRP A 650 -9.97 -20.18 2.89
N LEU A 651 -10.49 -21.33 2.45
CA LEU A 651 -11.65 -21.40 1.55
C LEU A 651 -12.88 -20.76 2.19
N LYS A 652 -13.17 -21.07 3.46
CA LYS A 652 -14.26 -20.44 4.22
C LYS A 652 -14.04 -18.92 4.38
N VAL A 653 -12.80 -18.48 4.61
CA VAL A 653 -12.45 -17.05 4.70
C VAL A 653 -12.69 -16.34 3.37
N ALA A 654 -12.32 -16.96 2.24
CA ALA A 654 -12.57 -16.40 0.91
C ALA A 654 -14.06 -16.18 0.65
N VAL A 655 -14.89 -17.17 0.96
CA VAL A 655 -16.35 -17.07 0.83
C VAL A 655 -16.92 -15.99 1.75
N ASN A 656 -16.53 -15.99 3.03
CA ASN A 656 -17.02 -15.00 4.00
C ASN A 656 -16.57 -13.57 3.67
N ALA A 657 -15.33 -13.38 3.18
CA ALA A 657 -14.81 -12.08 2.78
C ALA A 657 -15.55 -11.53 1.55
N ALA A 658 -15.97 -12.39 0.62
CA ALA A 658 -16.76 -12.01 -0.53
C ALA A 658 -18.23 -11.72 -0.16
N ILE A 659 -18.86 -12.54 0.69
CA ILE A 659 -20.31 -12.43 0.97
C ILE A 659 -20.63 -11.43 2.09
N ASN A 660 -19.98 -11.56 3.25
CA ASN A 660 -20.42 -10.88 4.46
C ASN A 660 -20.33 -9.34 4.39
N PRO A 661 -19.21 -8.73 3.97
CA PRO A 661 -19.13 -7.27 3.89
C PRO A 661 -19.98 -6.71 2.76
N LEU A 662 -20.07 -7.38 1.59
CA LEU A 662 -20.90 -6.90 0.48
C LEU A 662 -22.39 -6.87 0.86
N THR A 663 -22.92 -7.97 1.41
CA THR A 663 -24.30 -8.02 1.89
C THR A 663 -24.59 -6.97 2.97
N ALA A 664 -23.65 -6.76 3.90
CA ALA A 664 -23.78 -5.74 4.95
C ALA A 664 -23.75 -4.30 4.42
N LEU A 665 -22.92 -4.01 3.42
CA LEU A 665 -22.84 -2.71 2.78
C LEU A 665 -24.08 -2.43 1.93
N MET A 666 -24.52 -3.41 1.14
CA MET A 666 -25.66 -3.28 0.22
C MET A 666 -27.03 -3.43 0.91
N GLY A 667 -27.08 -4.07 2.08
CA GLY A 667 -28.35 -4.30 2.78
C GLY A 667 -29.22 -5.40 2.17
N ILE A 668 -28.60 -6.40 1.53
CA ILE A 668 -29.28 -7.47 0.79
C ILE A 668 -28.95 -8.85 1.35
N CYS A 669 -29.83 -9.84 1.17
CA CYS A 669 -29.53 -11.24 1.48
C CYS A 669 -28.45 -11.82 0.56
N ASN A 670 -27.85 -12.95 0.93
CA ASN A 670 -26.73 -13.55 0.20
C ASN A 670 -27.03 -13.78 -1.29
N GLY A 671 -28.26 -14.20 -1.63
CA GLY A 671 -28.67 -14.47 -3.02
C GLY A 671 -28.65 -13.24 -3.93
N GLY A 672 -28.73 -12.03 -3.37
CA GLY A 672 -28.63 -10.79 -4.16
C GLY A 672 -27.23 -10.57 -4.76
N LEU A 673 -26.22 -11.34 -4.36
CA LEU A 673 -24.88 -11.28 -4.93
C LEU A 673 -24.74 -12.02 -6.27
N GLU A 674 -25.75 -12.77 -6.72
CA GLU A 674 -25.67 -13.43 -8.04
C GLU A 674 -25.74 -12.44 -9.21
N THR A 675 -26.42 -11.30 -9.01
CA THR A 675 -26.63 -10.30 -10.05
C THR A 675 -25.36 -9.50 -10.33
N GLN A 676 -25.06 -9.24 -11.61
CA GLN A 676 -24.02 -8.29 -11.99
C GLN A 676 -24.41 -6.85 -11.57
N PRO A 677 -23.45 -6.01 -11.13
CA PRO A 677 -22.00 -6.25 -11.08
C PRO A 677 -21.51 -7.00 -9.82
N LEU A 678 -22.39 -7.31 -8.86
CA LEU A 678 -22.01 -7.81 -7.54
C LEU A 678 -21.35 -9.19 -7.57
N SER A 679 -21.74 -10.07 -8.49
CA SER A 679 -21.10 -11.38 -8.66
C SER A 679 -19.64 -11.28 -9.10
N THR A 680 -19.32 -10.33 -9.99
CA THR A 680 -17.94 -10.04 -10.40
C THR A 680 -17.11 -9.51 -9.23
N VAL A 681 -17.68 -8.59 -8.44
CA VAL A 681 -17.00 -8.04 -7.26
C VAL A 681 -16.75 -9.14 -6.22
N ALA A 682 -17.74 -9.99 -5.95
CA ALA A 682 -17.60 -11.12 -5.02
C ALA A 682 -16.50 -12.09 -5.46
N ALA A 683 -16.43 -12.42 -6.76
CA ALA A 683 -15.39 -13.27 -7.33
C ALA A 683 -14.00 -12.63 -7.19
N ALA A 684 -13.86 -11.32 -7.49
CA ALA A 684 -12.60 -10.60 -7.36
C ALA A 684 -12.08 -10.56 -5.92
N ILE A 685 -12.96 -10.39 -4.93
CA ILE A 685 -12.59 -10.45 -3.51
C ILE A 685 -12.13 -11.85 -3.12
N ALA A 686 -12.87 -12.90 -3.53
CA ALA A 686 -12.49 -14.27 -3.23
C ALA A 686 -11.13 -14.64 -3.87
N GLU A 687 -10.86 -14.12 -5.06
CA GLU A 687 -9.59 -14.26 -5.76
C GLU A 687 -8.44 -13.54 -5.04
N GLU A 688 -8.67 -12.32 -4.54
CA GLU A 688 -7.69 -11.63 -3.70
C GLU A 688 -7.31 -12.45 -2.46
N VAL A 689 -8.30 -13.02 -1.76
CA VAL A 689 -8.04 -13.92 -0.61
C VAL A 689 -7.24 -15.14 -1.03
N ARG A 690 -7.52 -15.71 -2.22
CA ARG A 690 -6.77 -16.86 -2.78
C ARG A 690 -5.31 -16.52 -3.02
N VAL A 691 -5.03 -15.33 -3.56
CA VAL A 691 -3.67 -14.83 -3.79
C VAL A 691 -2.92 -14.65 -2.46
N VAL A 692 -3.57 -14.09 -1.44
CA VAL A 692 -2.99 -13.97 -0.09
C VAL A 692 -2.73 -15.35 0.53
N ALA A 693 -3.66 -16.29 0.42
CA ALA A 693 -3.48 -17.66 0.90
C ALA A 693 -2.26 -18.34 0.26
N ARG A 694 -2.06 -18.14 -1.05
CA ARG A 694 -0.91 -18.68 -1.79
C ARG A 694 0.42 -18.15 -1.27
N SER A 695 0.49 -16.87 -0.89
CA SER A 695 1.70 -16.27 -0.29
C SER A 695 2.10 -16.94 1.03
N LYS A 696 1.13 -17.54 1.73
CA LYS A 696 1.29 -18.31 2.97
C LYS A 696 1.61 -19.79 2.74
N GLY A 697 1.81 -20.21 1.49
CA GLY A 697 2.01 -21.60 1.13
C GLY A 697 0.71 -22.43 1.08
N VAL A 698 -0.46 -21.82 1.28
CA VAL A 698 -1.76 -22.51 1.21
C VAL A 698 -2.26 -22.47 -0.25
N ARG A 699 -2.31 -23.63 -0.90
CA ARG A 699 -2.76 -23.73 -2.29
C ARG A 699 -4.27 -23.95 -2.36
N LEU A 700 -4.98 -22.97 -2.90
CA LEU A 700 -6.40 -23.08 -3.24
C LEU A 700 -6.55 -23.00 -4.77
N SER A 701 -7.31 -23.94 -5.34
CA SER A 701 -7.63 -23.89 -6.76
C SER A 701 -8.71 -22.83 -7.02
N GLU A 702 -8.61 -22.12 -8.14
CA GLU A 702 -9.61 -21.14 -8.56
C GLU A 702 -11.00 -21.78 -8.69
N ALA A 703 -11.08 -22.97 -9.27
CA ALA A 703 -12.33 -23.72 -9.41
C ALA A 703 -12.97 -24.04 -8.04
N SER A 704 -12.17 -24.42 -7.04
CA SER A 704 -12.66 -24.69 -5.68
C SER A 704 -13.22 -23.43 -5.02
N VAL A 705 -12.52 -22.29 -5.14
CA VAL A 705 -12.96 -21.01 -4.57
C VAL A 705 -14.26 -20.53 -5.20
N ARG A 706 -14.32 -20.53 -6.54
CA ARG A 706 -15.51 -20.14 -7.30
C ARG A 706 -16.70 -21.04 -7.00
N SER A 707 -16.51 -22.35 -7.02
CA SER A 707 -17.56 -23.32 -6.70
C SER A 707 -18.09 -23.15 -5.27
N ALA A 708 -17.19 -22.98 -4.29
CA ALA A 708 -17.58 -22.74 -2.91
C ALA A 708 -18.37 -21.43 -2.74
N LEU A 709 -17.95 -20.36 -3.42
CA LEU A 709 -18.64 -19.06 -3.39
C LEU A 709 -20.05 -19.16 -3.99
N GLU A 710 -20.17 -19.68 -5.22
CA GLU A 710 -21.44 -19.83 -5.93
C GLU A 710 -22.42 -20.76 -5.18
N SER A 711 -21.91 -21.92 -4.73
CA SER A 711 -22.70 -22.89 -3.97
C SER A 711 -23.21 -22.29 -2.66
N THR A 712 -22.38 -21.50 -1.96
CA THR A 712 -22.80 -20.83 -0.72
C THR A 712 -23.84 -19.75 -1.01
N ILE A 713 -23.66 -18.93 -2.03
CA ILE A 713 -24.63 -17.88 -2.42
C ILE A 713 -25.99 -18.51 -2.74
N ARG A 714 -26.03 -19.56 -3.56
CA ARG A 714 -27.27 -20.29 -3.92
C ARG A 714 -27.89 -21.00 -2.74
N GLY A 715 -27.10 -21.81 -2.03
CA GLY A 715 -27.55 -22.63 -0.92
C GLY A 715 -28.02 -21.82 0.28
N THR A 716 -27.57 -20.56 0.39
CA THR A 716 -27.96 -19.64 1.47
C THR A 716 -28.66 -18.39 0.96
N ALA A 717 -29.30 -18.44 -0.21
CA ALA A 717 -29.82 -17.26 -0.91
C ALA A 717 -30.74 -16.36 -0.06
N ARG A 718 -31.59 -16.96 0.78
CA ARG A 718 -32.51 -16.23 1.68
C ARG A 718 -31.88 -15.78 2.99
N ASN A 719 -30.66 -16.24 3.30
CA ASN A 719 -30.01 -15.94 4.57
C ASN A 719 -29.41 -14.53 4.55
N GLN A 720 -29.49 -13.88 5.72
CA GLN A 720 -28.73 -12.67 6.00
C GLN A 720 -27.39 -13.07 6.63
N SER A 721 -26.29 -12.58 6.07
CA SER A 721 -24.97 -12.79 6.66
C SER A 721 -24.91 -12.24 8.09
N SER A 722 -24.05 -12.84 8.94
CA SER A 722 -23.87 -12.37 10.31
C SER A 722 -23.48 -10.90 10.38
N MET A 723 -22.69 -10.44 9.40
CA MET A 723 -22.26 -9.05 9.30
C MET A 723 -23.38 -8.10 8.92
N LEU A 724 -24.31 -8.50 8.05
CA LEU A 724 -25.50 -7.71 7.75
C LEU A 724 -26.38 -7.56 8.99
N GLN A 725 -26.59 -8.64 9.74
CA GLN A 725 -27.35 -8.58 10.99
C GLN A 725 -26.68 -7.66 12.01
N ASP A 726 -25.35 -7.67 12.11
CA ASP A 726 -24.59 -6.78 13.00
C ASP A 726 -24.77 -5.31 12.60
N VAL A 727 -24.70 -5.00 11.30
CA VAL A 727 -24.94 -3.65 10.77
C VAL A 727 -26.39 -3.19 10.98
N GLN A 728 -27.37 -4.07 10.81
CA GLN A 728 -28.78 -3.74 11.07
C GLN A 728 -29.04 -3.46 12.56
N ARG A 729 -28.36 -4.19 13.46
CA ARG A 729 -28.46 -4.01 14.92
C ARG A 729 -27.52 -2.93 15.48
N GLY A 730 -26.69 -2.30 14.64
CA GLY A 730 -25.65 -1.36 15.09
C GLY A 730 -24.58 -1.99 16.02
N SER A 731 -24.45 -3.32 15.98
CA SER A 731 -23.57 -4.12 16.84
C SER A 731 -22.17 -4.28 16.24
N GLN A 732 -21.21 -4.71 17.06
CA GLN A 732 -19.84 -4.96 16.61
C GLN A 732 -19.79 -6.14 15.62
N SER A 733 -19.09 -5.94 14.51
CA SER A 733 -18.89 -6.91 13.42
C SER A 733 -17.50 -7.59 13.48
N GLU A 734 -17.42 -8.81 12.94
CA GLU A 734 -16.18 -9.59 12.77
C GLU A 734 -15.37 -9.19 11.52
N VAL A 735 -15.69 -8.07 10.86
CA VAL A 735 -15.03 -7.65 9.61
C VAL A 735 -13.51 -7.58 9.72
N ARG A 736 -12.98 -7.18 10.88
CA ARG A 736 -11.53 -7.17 11.15
C ARG A 736 -10.91 -8.57 11.18
N ALA A 737 -11.62 -9.58 11.67
CA ALA A 737 -11.10 -10.93 11.76
C ALA A 737 -11.19 -11.68 10.41
N ILE A 738 -12.05 -11.22 9.50
CA ILE A 738 -12.21 -11.76 8.15
C ILE A 738 -11.35 -10.94 7.18
N CYS A 739 -11.86 -9.80 6.71
CA CYS A 739 -11.17 -8.97 5.72
C CYS A 739 -9.93 -8.27 6.29
N GLY A 740 -10.02 -7.75 7.52
CA GLY A 740 -8.87 -7.11 8.17
C GLY A 740 -7.70 -8.07 8.41
N ALA A 741 -7.99 -9.33 8.73
CA ALA A 741 -6.97 -10.36 8.95
C ALA A 741 -6.32 -10.79 7.63
N VAL A 742 -7.09 -10.90 6.55
CA VAL A 742 -6.54 -11.12 5.20
C VAL A 742 -5.62 -9.96 4.81
N ALA A 743 -6.05 -8.70 5.01
CA ALA A 743 -5.26 -7.52 4.71
C ALA A 743 -3.95 -7.45 5.53
N GLU A 744 -4.02 -7.80 6.82
CA GLU A 744 -2.87 -7.94 7.69
C GLU A 744 -1.87 -8.99 7.18
N GLU A 745 -2.39 -10.15 6.77
CA GLU A 745 -1.57 -11.24 6.28
C GLU A 745 -0.94 -10.91 4.93
N ALA A 746 -1.65 -10.21 4.04
CA ALA A 746 -1.12 -9.72 2.78
C ALA A 746 0.09 -8.80 3.01
N ARG A 747 -0.03 -7.85 3.95
CA ARG A 747 1.06 -6.92 4.30
C ARG A 747 2.29 -7.64 4.84
N ARG A 748 2.11 -8.69 5.66
CA ARG A 748 3.24 -9.48 6.20
C ARG A 748 4.00 -10.25 5.14
N ASN A 749 3.34 -10.63 4.04
CA ASN A 749 3.95 -11.42 2.97
C ASN A 749 4.28 -10.57 1.73
N GLY A 750 4.17 -9.23 1.81
CA GLY A 750 4.49 -8.33 0.70
C GLY A 750 3.54 -8.44 -0.49
N VAL A 751 2.28 -8.84 -0.28
CA VAL A 751 1.26 -8.98 -1.31
C VAL A 751 0.14 -7.96 -1.10
N ALA A 752 -0.47 -7.47 -2.18
CA ALA A 752 -1.56 -6.51 -2.10
C ALA A 752 -2.89 -7.20 -1.76
N ALA A 753 -3.67 -6.59 -0.85
CA ALA A 753 -5.07 -6.97 -0.60
C ALA A 753 -5.97 -5.71 -0.47
N PRO A 754 -6.06 -4.89 -1.55
CA PRO A 754 -6.80 -3.63 -1.52
C PRO A 754 -8.30 -3.80 -1.29
N LEU A 755 -8.95 -4.83 -1.83
CA LEU A 755 -10.40 -5.03 -1.72
C LEU A 755 -10.78 -5.40 -0.28
N CYS A 756 -10.08 -6.35 0.35
CA CYS A 756 -10.28 -6.71 1.75
C CYS A 756 -10.00 -5.52 2.68
N SER A 757 -8.95 -4.74 2.39
CA SER A 757 -8.64 -3.52 3.15
C SER A 757 -9.77 -2.49 3.06
N LEU A 758 -10.26 -2.24 1.84
CA LEU A 758 -11.34 -1.31 1.57
C LEU A 758 -12.65 -1.75 2.24
N LEU A 759 -13.05 -3.00 2.07
CA LEU A 759 -14.29 -3.54 2.66
C LEU A 759 -14.26 -3.49 4.18
N CYS A 760 -13.11 -3.76 4.81
CA CYS A 760 -12.93 -3.61 6.24
C CYS A 760 -13.21 -2.16 6.70
N LEU A 761 -12.61 -1.19 6.01
CA LEU A 761 -12.80 0.23 6.32
C LEU A 761 -14.24 0.70 6.06
N MET A 762 -14.87 0.25 4.96
CA MET A 762 -16.23 0.63 4.60
C MET A 762 -17.26 0.13 5.62
N VAL A 763 -17.16 -1.13 6.06
CA VAL A 763 -18.08 -1.70 7.07
C VAL A 763 -17.88 -1.00 8.42
N GLU A 764 -16.62 -0.76 8.83
CA GLU A 764 -16.34 0.00 10.06
C GLU A 764 -16.88 1.43 9.99
N GLY A 765 -16.72 2.09 8.84
CA GLY A 765 -17.28 3.43 8.60
C GLY A 765 -18.79 3.44 8.72
N LYS A 766 -19.48 2.48 8.10
CA LYS A 766 -20.94 2.33 8.16
C LYS A 766 -21.43 2.15 9.61
N LEU A 767 -20.80 1.26 10.38
CA LEU A 767 -21.13 1.03 11.79
C LEU A 767 -20.92 2.28 12.64
N LYS A 768 -19.80 3.00 12.44
CA LYS A 768 -19.52 4.26 13.16
C LYS A 768 -20.56 5.33 12.86
N LEU A 769 -20.99 5.46 11.61
CA LEU A 769 -22.02 6.43 11.21
C LEU A 769 -23.38 6.12 11.85
N GLN A 770 -23.77 4.85 11.94
CA GLN A 770 -25.03 4.45 12.59
C GLN A 770 -25.04 4.71 14.11
N GLN A 771 -23.87 4.74 14.75
CA GLN A 771 -23.74 5.01 16.19
C GLN A 771 -23.73 6.51 16.54
N GLN A 772 -23.56 7.41 15.56
CA GLN A 772 -23.50 8.86 15.80
C GLN A 772 -24.84 9.51 16.23
N PRO A 773 -26.01 9.18 15.64
CA PRO A 773 -27.29 9.75 16.07
C PRO A 773 -27.65 9.42 17.52
N GLN A 774 -27.31 8.22 18.00
CA GLN A 774 -27.60 7.78 19.37
C GLN A 774 -26.75 8.52 20.42
N ARG A 775 -25.51 8.86 20.10
CA ARG A 775 -24.66 9.67 21.01
C ARG A 775 -25.11 11.12 21.10
N GLN A 776 -25.54 11.73 20.00
CA GLN A 776 -26.04 13.11 20.03
C GLN A 776 -27.37 13.23 20.79
N GLN A 777 -28.25 12.22 20.74
CA GLN A 777 -29.48 12.19 21.54
C GLN A 777 -29.22 11.93 23.04
N GLN A 778 -28.26 11.06 23.40
CA GLN A 778 -27.86 10.88 24.81
C GLN A 778 -27.12 12.09 25.40
N GLU A 779 -26.29 12.77 24.60
CA GLU A 779 -25.64 14.02 25.01
C GLU A 779 -26.62 15.20 25.11
N GLN A 780 -27.70 15.21 24.30
CA GLN A 780 -28.77 16.20 24.43
C GLN A 780 -29.69 15.92 25.64
N HIS A 781 -29.99 14.66 25.96
CA HIS A 781 -30.78 14.32 27.16
C HIS A 781 -30.01 14.58 28.45
N SER A 782 -28.70 14.33 28.51
CA SER A 782 -27.87 14.66 29.68
C SER A 782 -27.63 16.16 29.88
N LYS A 783 -27.83 16.99 28.85
CA LYS A 783 -27.73 18.46 28.93
C LYS A 783 -29.07 19.17 29.13
N SER A 784 -30.20 18.43 29.18
CA SER A 784 -31.55 19.01 29.29
C SER A 784 -32.14 19.01 30.71
N SER A 785 -31.43 18.55 31.75
CA SER A 785 -31.97 18.53 33.13
C SER A 785 -31.84 19.87 33.88
N THR A 786 -31.45 20.95 33.22
CA THR A 786 -31.46 22.30 33.79
C THR A 786 -31.80 23.26 32.68
N TYR A 787 -33.08 23.62 32.53
CA TYR A 787 -33.54 25.00 32.32
C TYR A 787 -35.07 24.99 32.17
N ASP A 788 -35.66 25.83 33.01
CA ASP A 788 -37.09 26.11 33.16
C ASP A 788 -37.67 26.84 31.94
N GLY A 789 -38.99 26.74 31.80
CA GLY A 789 -39.72 26.84 30.55
C GLY A 789 -39.92 28.22 29.92
N SER A 790 -40.30 28.19 28.64
CA SER A 790 -41.42 28.95 28.08
C SER A 790 -41.53 28.62 26.58
N SER A 791 -42.74 28.22 26.18
CA SER A 791 -43.19 28.01 24.79
C SER A 791 -43.45 29.37 24.10
N PRO A 792 -43.54 29.48 22.76
CA PRO A 792 -44.76 29.00 22.08
C PRO A 792 -44.66 28.50 20.63
N ALA A 793 -45.56 27.55 20.35
CA ALA A 793 -46.52 27.44 19.25
C ALA A 793 -46.10 27.17 17.79
N CYS A 794 -46.68 26.06 17.30
CA CYS A 794 -46.77 25.49 15.96
C CYS A 794 -47.48 26.39 14.93
N VAL A 795 -47.20 26.22 13.63
CA VAL A 795 -48.24 26.09 12.58
C VAL A 795 -47.74 25.19 11.43
N SER A 796 -48.68 24.38 10.95
CA SER A 796 -48.69 23.30 9.97
C SER A 796 -48.52 23.68 8.48
N HIS A 797 -48.06 22.68 7.70
CA HIS A 797 -48.06 22.61 6.23
C HIS A 797 -49.44 22.77 5.57
N PRO A 798 -49.44 23.09 4.25
CA PRO A 798 -50.31 22.38 3.31
C PRO A 798 -49.57 21.82 2.07
N SER A 799 -50.09 20.72 1.55
CA SER A 799 -49.69 19.97 0.35
C SER A 799 -50.54 20.36 -0.88
N PRO A 800 -50.22 19.88 -2.11
CA PRO A 800 -50.36 20.65 -3.36
C PRO A 800 -51.65 20.37 -4.13
N SER A 801 -52.02 21.29 -5.04
CA SER A 801 -53.07 21.09 -6.05
C SER A 801 -52.54 21.16 -7.47
N SER A 802 -53.09 20.26 -8.26
CA SER A 802 -52.91 19.88 -9.66
C SER A 802 -53.21 20.94 -10.73
N ASN A 803 -52.57 20.79 -11.90
CA ASN A 803 -53.04 20.96 -13.30
C ASN A 803 -51.80 21.27 -14.15
N GLY A 804 -51.56 20.79 -15.36
CA GLY A 804 -52.34 20.10 -16.38
C GLY A 804 -51.56 20.28 -17.70
N LEU A 805 -51.61 19.28 -18.57
CA LEU A 805 -50.83 19.10 -19.81
C LEU A 805 -50.86 20.28 -20.81
N GLN A 806 -49.81 20.44 -21.64
CA GLN A 806 -49.86 20.16 -23.10
C GLN A 806 -48.51 20.35 -23.82
N ALA A 807 -48.36 19.61 -24.92
CA ALA A 807 -47.18 19.47 -25.77
C ALA A 807 -47.29 20.24 -27.10
N ASN A 808 -46.18 20.23 -27.87
CA ASN A 808 -45.89 20.79 -29.21
C ASN A 808 -45.29 22.20 -29.17
N GLY A 809 -44.27 22.57 -29.94
CA GLY A 809 -43.50 21.94 -31.01
C GLY A 809 -42.75 23.06 -31.76
N HIS A 810 -41.60 22.72 -32.34
CA HIS A 810 -40.83 23.45 -33.36
C HIS A 810 -40.06 24.74 -32.99
N ALA A 811 -38.87 24.77 -33.56
CA ALA A 811 -37.82 25.75 -33.42
C ALA A 811 -38.11 27.04 -34.19
N GLU A 812 -37.82 28.19 -33.57
CA GLU A 812 -37.49 29.42 -34.27
C GLU A 812 -36.33 30.14 -33.58
N TYR A 813 -35.34 30.48 -34.39
CA TYR A 813 -34.28 31.43 -34.09
C TYR A 813 -34.90 32.84 -33.98
N VAL A 814 -34.81 33.48 -32.81
CA VAL A 814 -34.97 34.94 -32.70
C VAL A 814 -33.85 35.51 -31.84
N SER A 815 -33.14 36.45 -32.45
CA SER A 815 -32.06 37.26 -31.92
C SER A 815 -32.52 38.29 -30.88
N ALA A 816 -31.57 38.64 -30.01
CA ALA A 816 -31.43 39.90 -29.28
C ALA A 816 -32.20 40.09 -27.95
N GLY A 817 -31.41 40.11 -26.87
CA GLY A 817 -31.46 41.21 -25.91
C GLY A 817 -32.49 41.11 -24.78
N ALA A 818 -32.25 40.22 -23.81
CA ALA A 818 -32.85 40.35 -22.48
C ALA A 818 -31.77 40.16 -21.40
N LYS A 819 -31.32 41.27 -20.80
CA LYS A 819 -30.53 41.26 -19.56
C LYS A 819 -31.41 40.72 -18.44
N VAL A 820 -31.30 39.43 -18.12
CA VAL A 820 -31.86 38.87 -16.90
C VAL A 820 -30.91 39.19 -15.75
N SER A 821 -31.37 40.10 -14.89
CA SER A 821 -30.74 40.49 -13.63
C SER A 821 -30.80 39.31 -12.63
N HIS A 822 -29.72 38.53 -12.53
CA HIS A 822 -29.50 37.65 -11.37
C HIS A 822 -28.48 38.29 -10.42
N THR A 823 -29.01 38.94 -9.39
CA THR A 823 -28.26 39.44 -8.22
C THR A 823 -27.95 38.31 -7.23
N ALA A 824 -27.33 37.23 -7.69
CA ALA A 824 -26.78 36.19 -6.82
C ALA A 824 -25.25 36.24 -6.91
N ARG A 825 -24.60 36.58 -5.80
CA ARG A 825 -23.14 36.70 -5.72
C ARG A 825 -22.53 35.30 -5.85
N THR A 826 -21.69 35.08 -6.85
CA THR A 826 -20.96 33.82 -7.06
C THR A 826 -20.22 33.40 -5.79
N THR A 827 -20.28 32.10 -5.47
CA THR A 827 -19.62 31.55 -4.28
C THR A 827 -18.26 30.94 -4.63
N LEU A 828 -17.18 31.56 -4.15
CA LEU A 828 -15.82 31.03 -4.28
C LEU A 828 -15.50 30.01 -3.17
N VAL A 829 -15.14 28.78 -3.55
CA VAL A 829 -14.82 27.69 -2.63
C VAL A 829 -13.39 27.18 -2.90
N ARG A 830 -12.56 27.06 -1.86
CA ARG A 830 -11.18 26.53 -1.97
C ARG A 830 -10.98 25.16 -1.32
N ASP A 831 -11.85 24.79 -0.39
CA ASP A 831 -11.73 23.55 0.38
C ASP A 831 -12.71 22.48 -0.18
N PRO A 832 -12.24 21.31 -0.64
CA PRO A 832 -13.08 20.23 -1.11
C PRO A 832 -14.17 19.80 -0.11
N LYS A 833 -13.90 19.87 1.20
CA LYS A 833 -14.88 19.52 2.24
C LYS A 833 -16.05 20.50 2.26
N LYS A 834 -15.76 21.80 2.11
CA LYS A 834 -16.79 22.85 2.01
C LYS A 834 -17.59 22.72 0.71
N LEU A 835 -16.92 22.40 -0.40
CA LEU A 835 -17.59 22.14 -1.69
C LEU A 835 -18.59 20.98 -1.57
N THR A 836 -18.16 19.88 -0.96
CA THR A 836 -19.02 18.70 -0.74
C THR A 836 -20.19 19.02 0.20
N ALA A 837 -19.97 19.85 1.22
CA ALA A 837 -21.04 20.31 2.11
C ALA A 837 -22.05 21.20 1.37
N LEU A 838 -21.59 22.09 0.50
CA LEU A 838 -22.43 22.93 -0.35
C LEU A 838 -23.27 22.06 -1.31
N ARG A 839 -22.66 21.04 -1.93
CA ARG A 839 -23.39 20.14 -2.84
C ARG A 839 -24.54 19.41 -2.14
N LYS A 840 -24.37 19.03 -0.87
CA LYS A 840 -25.43 18.41 -0.07
C LYS A 840 -26.61 19.34 0.25
N GLN A 841 -26.41 20.66 0.16
CA GLN A 841 -27.46 21.65 0.38
C GLN A 841 -28.26 21.93 -0.91
N VAL A 842 -27.75 21.54 -2.08
CA VAL A 842 -28.47 21.68 -3.34
C VAL A 842 -29.64 20.67 -3.36
N PRO A 843 -30.88 21.11 -3.59
CA PRO A 843 -32.04 20.22 -3.65
C PRO A 843 -31.86 19.13 -4.71
N PRO A 844 -32.35 17.89 -4.49
CA PRO A 844 -32.28 16.84 -5.50
C PRO A 844 -32.99 17.17 -6.82
N SER A 845 -33.97 18.09 -6.80
CA SER A 845 -34.67 18.59 -7.98
C SER A 845 -33.89 19.63 -8.78
N SER A 846 -32.77 20.15 -8.24
CA SER A 846 -31.93 21.17 -8.87
C SER A 846 -30.75 20.50 -9.56
N ARG A 847 -30.64 20.70 -10.87
CA ARG A 847 -29.55 20.17 -11.68
C ARG A 847 -28.26 20.96 -11.46
N VAL A 848 -27.14 20.29 -11.26
CA VAL A 848 -25.79 20.87 -11.18
C VAL A 848 -25.03 20.52 -12.46
N VAL A 849 -24.67 21.55 -13.23
CA VAL A 849 -23.84 21.42 -14.42
C VAL A 849 -22.43 21.90 -14.10
N PHE A 850 -21.44 21.05 -14.31
CA PHE A 850 -20.06 21.30 -13.93
C PHE A 850 -19.14 21.49 -15.15
N VAL A 851 -18.30 22.52 -15.10
CA VAL A 851 -17.31 22.80 -16.16
C VAL A 851 -15.92 22.96 -15.55
N PRO A 852 -15.01 21.99 -15.74
CA PRO A 852 -13.67 22.06 -15.16
C PRO A 852 -12.68 22.84 -16.05
N PHE A 853 -11.97 23.81 -15.47
CA PHE A 853 -10.92 24.59 -16.14
C PHE A 853 -9.57 24.52 -15.40
N LEU A 854 -8.48 24.67 -16.16
CA LEU A 854 -7.12 24.83 -15.62
C LEU A 854 -6.79 26.27 -15.20
N GLY A 855 -7.49 27.26 -15.76
CA GLY A 855 -7.21 28.70 -15.62
C GLY A 855 -6.79 29.34 -16.95
N GLY A 856 -6.59 30.65 -16.97
CA GLY A 856 -6.30 31.42 -18.19
C GLY A 856 -7.50 31.47 -19.13
N LEU A 857 -8.64 31.91 -18.61
CA LEU A 857 -9.92 31.82 -19.31
C LEU A 857 -9.97 32.73 -20.55
N HIS A 858 -10.79 32.33 -21.52
CA HIS A 858 -11.00 33.02 -22.79
C HIS A 858 -12.41 32.73 -23.30
N HIS A 859 -12.84 33.37 -24.38
CA HIS A 859 -14.20 33.24 -24.92
C HIS A 859 -14.63 31.79 -25.20
N GLY A 860 -13.71 30.93 -25.67
CA GLY A 860 -13.98 29.49 -25.77
C GLY A 860 -14.43 28.83 -24.46
N HIS A 861 -13.85 29.19 -23.31
CA HIS A 861 -14.30 28.70 -22.00
C HIS A 861 -15.68 29.28 -21.62
N LEU A 862 -15.94 30.55 -21.95
CA LEU A 862 -17.24 31.18 -21.67
C LEU A 862 -18.37 30.54 -22.47
N ALA A 863 -18.12 30.10 -23.71
CA ALA A 863 -19.11 29.34 -24.48
C ALA A 863 -19.53 28.02 -23.79
N LEU A 864 -18.59 27.34 -23.11
CA LEU A 864 -18.93 26.15 -22.30
C LEU A 864 -19.80 26.52 -21.09
N VAL A 865 -19.58 27.69 -20.48
CA VAL A 865 -20.42 28.20 -19.38
C VAL A 865 -21.82 28.56 -19.89
N GLU A 866 -21.92 29.17 -21.07
CA GLU A 866 -23.20 29.47 -21.73
C GLU A 866 -23.99 28.19 -22.07
N ASP A 867 -23.31 27.14 -22.57
CA ASP A 867 -23.95 25.83 -22.77
C ASP A 867 -24.35 25.19 -21.44
N ALA A 868 -23.51 25.32 -20.40
CA ALA A 868 -23.85 24.84 -19.06
C ALA A 868 -25.12 25.51 -18.51
N ARG A 869 -25.24 26.83 -18.71
CA ARG A 869 -26.43 27.59 -18.29
C ARG A 869 -27.68 27.19 -19.06
N ARG A 870 -27.57 26.90 -20.37
CA ARG A 870 -28.71 26.36 -21.15
C ARG A 870 -29.14 24.97 -20.66
N ARG A 871 -28.19 24.13 -20.23
CA ARG A 871 -28.45 22.74 -19.82
C ARG A 871 -28.91 22.58 -18.37
N CYS A 872 -28.65 23.55 -17.49
CA CYS A 872 -29.01 23.46 -16.08
C CYS A 872 -30.53 23.58 -15.86
N GLY A 873 -31.26 24.24 -16.76
CA GLY A 873 -32.70 24.49 -16.62
C GLY A 873 -33.03 25.50 -15.51
N GLU A 874 -34.31 25.80 -15.32
CA GLU A 874 -34.77 26.71 -14.26
C GLU A 874 -34.45 26.15 -12.87
N GLY A 875 -33.83 26.99 -12.03
CA GLY A 875 -33.39 26.60 -10.68
C GLY A 875 -32.13 25.73 -10.64
N GLY A 876 -31.57 25.34 -11.78
CA GLY A 876 -30.29 24.64 -11.85
C GLY A 876 -29.08 25.56 -11.61
N GLN A 877 -27.96 24.96 -11.22
CA GLN A 877 -26.73 25.68 -10.90
C GLN A 877 -25.59 25.29 -11.84
N VAL A 878 -24.79 26.28 -12.24
CA VAL A 878 -23.54 26.11 -12.99
C VAL A 878 -22.37 26.26 -12.04
N TRP A 879 -21.55 25.21 -11.97
CA TRP A 879 -20.38 25.15 -11.11
C TRP A 879 -19.14 25.03 -11.99
N CYS A 880 -18.11 25.82 -11.71
CA CYS A 880 -16.85 25.75 -12.46
C CYS A 880 -15.69 25.45 -11.53
N SER A 881 -14.65 24.77 -12.01
CA SER A 881 -13.37 24.73 -11.30
C SER A 881 -12.31 25.57 -12.00
N VAL A 882 -11.44 26.21 -11.24
CA VAL A 882 -10.21 26.83 -11.75
C VAL A 882 -9.04 26.22 -10.97
N PHE A 883 -8.39 25.23 -11.57
CA PHE A 883 -7.33 24.49 -10.91
C PHE A 883 -6.24 24.01 -11.87
N LEU A 884 -5.03 24.54 -11.69
CA LEU A 884 -3.87 24.12 -12.47
C LEU A 884 -3.34 22.76 -11.96
N ASN A 885 -3.71 21.69 -12.67
CA ASN A 885 -3.37 20.32 -12.32
C ASN A 885 -1.89 19.98 -12.59
N ARG A 886 -1.06 19.96 -11.56
CA ARG A 886 0.37 19.63 -11.69
C ARG A 886 0.64 18.26 -12.31
N LEU A 887 -0.23 17.28 -12.10
CA LEU A 887 -0.04 15.91 -12.60
C LEU A 887 -0.14 15.78 -14.12
N GLN A 888 -0.64 16.82 -14.81
CA GLN A 888 -0.75 16.87 -16.27
C GLN A 888 0.45 17.55 -16.94
N PHE A 889 1.43 18.06 -16.19
CA PHE A 889 2.58 18.75 -16.75
C PHE A 889 3.83 17.88 -16.63
N GLN A 890 4.55 17.71 -17.74
CA GLN A 890 5.81 16.96 -17.78
C GLN A 890 6.98 17.77 -17.20
N SER A 891 6.99 19.09 -17.43
CA SER A 891 8.03 19.98 -16.93
C SER A 891 7.47 20.91 -15.85
N ALA A 892 8.24 21.08 -14.77
CA ALA A 892 7.93 22.09 -13.74
C ALA A 892 7.88 23.49 -14.35
N GLN A 893 8.69 23.73 -15.39
CA GLN A 893 8.75 25.01 -16.10
C GLN A 893 7.47 25.32 -16.89
N ASP A 894 6.85 24.35 -17.58
CA ASP A 894 5.55 24.58 -18.24
C ASP A 894 4.42 24.78 -17.24
N PHE A 895 4.52 24.15 -16.05
CA PHE A 895 3.59 24.36 -14.96
C PHE A 895 3.71 25.78 -14.39
N ASP A 896 4.92 26.23 -14.07
CA ASP A 896 5.19 27.54 -13.45
C ASP A 896 4.91 28.72 -14.40
N THR A 897 4.93 28.48 -15.71
CA THR A 897 4.76 29.51 -16.75
C THR A 897 3.41 29.47 -17.46
N TYR A 898 2.49 28.64 -16.97
CA TYR A 898 1.12 28.61 -17.45
C TYR A 898 0.42 29.94 -17.13
N PRO A 899 -0.25 30.59 -18.09
CA PRO A 899 -0.91 31.87 -17.86
C PRO A 899 -2.13 31.68 -16.96
N MET A 900 -1.96 31.90 -15.65
CA MET A 900 -3.02 31.80 -14.66
C MET A 900 -3.12 33.12 -13.89
N ASP A 901 -4.28 33.76 -14.01
CA ASP A 901 -4.68 34.88 -13.17
C ASP A 901 -6.02 34.52 -12.55
N LEU A 902 -5.96 33.93 -11.35
CA LEU A 902 -7.15 33.45 -10.66
C LEU A 902 -8.16 34.56 -10.39
N GLN A 903 -7.72 35.81 -10.17
CA GLN A 903 -8.62 36.91 -9.89
C GLN A 903 -9.40 37.31 -11.15
N ARG A 904 -8.70 37.45 -12.28
CA ARG A 904 -9.32 37.67 -13.60
C ARG A 904 -10.26 36.53 -13.98
N ASP A 905 -9.82 35.29 -13.80
CA ASP A 905 -10.60 34.11 -14.15
C ASP A 905 -11.90 34.01 -13.34
N VAL A 906 -11.82 34.23 -12.02
CA VAL A 906 -13.01 34.26 -11.16
C VAL A 906 -13.95 35.35 -11.62
N GLN A 907 -13.47 36.58 -11.83
CA GLN A 907 -14.30 37.69 -12.29
C GLN A 907 -15.02 37.39 -13.61
N MET A 908 -14.33 36.80 -14.58
CA MET A 908 -14.95 36.39 -15.86
C MET A 908 -16.08 35.37 -15.66
N LEU A 909 -15.92 34.43 -14.72
CA LEU A 909 -16.96 33.45 -14.39
C LEU A 909 -18.13 34.08 -13.62
N GLU A 910 -17.86 35.05 -12.74
CA GLU A 910 -18.91 35.82 -12.05
C GLU A 910 -19.76 36.60 -13.06
N GLU A 911 -19.11 37.28 -14.02
CA GLU A 911 -19.79 38.04 -15.09
C GLU A 911 -20.57 37.12 -16.04
N ALA A 912 -20.09 35.90 -16.28
CA ALA A 912 -20.80 34.86 -17.04
C ALA A 912 -21.94 34.18 -16.24
N GLY A 913 -22.15 34.60 -14.99
CA GLY A 913 -23.24 34.13 -14.13
C GLY A 913 -23.01 32.73 -13.57
N VAL A 914 -21.78 32.32 -13.24
CA VAL A 914 -21.50 31.06 -12.55
C VAL A 914 -21.93 31.14 -11.08
N ASP A 915 -22.58 30.09 -10.57
CA ASP A 915 -23.07 30.07 -9.18
C ASP A 915 -21.96 29.75 -8.17
N VAL A 916 -21.09 28.79 -8.51
CA VAL A 916 -20.01 28.33 -7.64
C VAL A 916 -18.71 28.20 -8.43
N VAL A 917 -17.65 28.83 -7.95
CA VAL A 917 -16.28 28.66 -8.48
C VAL A 917 -15.45 27.88 -7.46
N PHE A 918 -14.98 26.71 -7.84
CA PHE A 918 -14.09 25.87 -7.05
C PHE A 918 -12.63 26.08 -7.46
N ALA A 919 -11.86 26.78 -6.61
CA ALA A 919 -10.46 27.11 -6.85
C ALA A 919 -9.56 26.55 -5.72
N PRO A 920 -9.34 25.23 -5.66
CA PRO A 920 -8.55 24.61 -4.59
C PRO A 920 -7.05 24.88 -4.73
N SER A 921 -6.33 24.82 -3.61
CA SER A 921 -4.86 24.74 -3.65
C SER A 921 -4.41 23.33 -4.05
N SER A 922 -3.18 23.20 -4.56
CA SER A 922 -2.60 21.88 -4.84
C SER A 922 -2.56 20.98 -3.60
N GLU A 923 -2.37 21.54 -2.40
CA GLU A 923 -2.43 20.78 -1.15
C GLU A 923 -3.84 20.31 -0.81
N GLY A 924 -4.87 21.09 -1.14
CA GLY A 924 -6.26 20.67 -1.00
C GLY A 924 -6.63 19.53 -1.94
N VAL A 925 -6.02 19.45 -3.13
CA VAL A 925 -6.27 18.37 -4.10
C VAL A 925 -5.38 17.15 -3.87
N TYR A 926 -4.13 17.37 -3.43
CA TYR A 926 -3.11 16.34 -3.19
C TYR A 926 -2.63 16.38 -1.73
N SER A 927 -3.54 16.19 -0.77
CA SER A 927 -3.28 16.21 0.68
C SER A 927 -2.29 15.15 1.19
N ASP A 928 -1.67 14.41 0.28
CA ASP A 928 -0.94 13.16 0.47
C ASP A 928 0.56 13.34 0.20
N LYS A 929 1.12 14.53 0.44
CA LYS A 929 2.56 14.79 0.24
C LYS A 929 3.47 13.86 1.06
N ASP A 930 2.94 13.27 2.14
CA ASP A 930 3.59 12.28 3.00
C ASP A 930 2.95 10.88 2.93
N ALA A 931 1.97 10.66 2.04
CA ALA A 931 1.35 9.34 1.92
C ALA A 931 2.28 8.41 1.14
N VAL A 932 2.54 7.24 1.71
CA VAL A 932 3.38 6.19 1.11
C VAL A 932 2.83 5.73 -0.25
N PHE A 933 1.52 5.89 -0.50
CA PHE A 933 0.85 5.50 -1.76
C PHE A 933 -0.21 6.53 -2.18
N PRO A 934 0.11 7.52 -3.03
CA PRO A 934 -0.90 8.45 -3.55
C PRO A 934 -1.87 7.74 -4.49
N ALA A 935 -3.18 7.86 -4.25
CA ALA A 935 -4.20 7.27 -5.11
C ALA A 935 -4.20 7.95 -6.49
N ARG A 936 -4.04 7.14 -7.54
CA ARG A 936 -4.05 7.55 -8.95
C ARG A 936 -5.10 6.73 -9.69
N ILE A 937 -5.78 7.34 -10.65
CA ILE A 937 -6.63 6.63 -11.60
C ILE A 937 -5.81 6.48 -12.88
N ASP A 938 -5.54 5.23 -13.23
CA ASP A 938 -4.77 4.87 -14.41
C ASP A 938 -5.67 4.06 -15.36
N PHE A 939 -5.61 4.37 -16.64
CA PHE A 939 -6.37 3.67 -17.67
C PHE A 939 -5.41 2.89 -18.53
N GLU A 940 -5.42 1.57 -18.37
CA GLU A 940 -4.54 0.69 -19.14
C GLU A 940 -4.73 0.92 -20.64
N GLY A 941 -3.61 1.02 -21.35
CA GLY A 941 -3.54 1.24 -22.79
C GLY A 941 -3.74 2.68 -23.24
N VAL A 942 -4.11 3.63 -22.36
CA VAL A 942 -4.40 5.01 -22.79
C VAL A 942 -3.14 5.82 -23.11
N GLU A 943 -2.00 5.48 -22.50
CA GLU A 943 -0.70 6.09 -22.82
C GLU A 943 -0.10 5.53 -24.12
N SER A 944 -0.53 4.34 -24.54
CA SER A 944 -0.16 3.75 -25.83
C SER A 944 -1.10 4.15 -26.97
N VAL A 945 -2.17 4.89 -26.70
CA VAL A 945 -2.94 5.57 -27.76
C VAL A 945 -2.03 6.68 -28.29
N GLY A 946 -1.71 6.66 -29.59
CA GLY A 946 -0.80 7.62 -30.19
C GLY A 946 -1.24 9.08 -29.99
N GLY A 947 -0.35 10.00 -30.34
CA GLY A 947 -0.62 11.43 -30.26
C GLY A 947 -0.35 11.97 -28.87
N GLU A 948 -1.33 12.59 -28.22
CA GLU A 948 -1.08 13.27 -26.95
C GLU A 948 -0.69 12.33 -25.80
N GLY A 949 -1.13 11.06 -25.83
CA GLY A 949 -0.78 10.04 -24.84
C GLY A 949 0.69 9.64 -24.94
N ASN A 950 1.13 9.26 -26.14
CA ASN A 950 2.52 8.90 -26.43
C ASN A 950 3.48 10.09 -26.22
N MET A 951 3.10 11.30 -26.67
CA MET A 951 3.93 12.50 -26.49
C MET A 951 3.98 12.99 -25.04
N ARG A 952 3.00 12.61 -24.22
CA ARG A 952 2.90 13.03 -22.81
C ARG A 952 2.62 11.87 -21.85
N PRO A 953 3.60 11.00 -21.59
CA PRO A 953 3.46 9.95 -20.58
C PRO A 953 3.02 10.52 -19.24
N GLY A 954 2.02 9.91 -18.61
CA GLY A 954 1.40 10.38 -17.37
C GLY A 954 0.32 11.46 -17.52
N PHE A 955 0.13 12.06 -18.69
CA PHE A 955 -0.83 13.17 -18.87
C PHE A 955 -2.27 12.74 -18.56
N PHE A 956 -2.77 11.68 -19.21
CA PHE A 956 -4.14 11.20 -19.04
C PHE A 956 -4.37 10.56 -17.67
N LYS A 957 -3.36 9.95 -17.07
CA LYS A 957 -3.37 9.54 -15.65
C LYS A 957 -3.60 10.73 -14.73
N GLY A 958 -2.94 11.86 -15.01
CA GLY A 958 -3.15 13.13 -14.32
C GLY A 958 -4.57 13.69 -14.50
N VAL A 959 -5.12 13.65 -15.73
CA VAL A 959 -6.52 14.01 -16.03
C VAL A 959 -7.49 13.15 -15.26
N GLY A 960 -7.44 11.83 -15.44
CA GLY A 960 -8.37 10.88 -14.83
C GLY A 960 -8.40 11.02 -13.32
N THR A 961 -7.23 11.16 -12.69
CA THR A 961 -7.12 11.33 -11.24
C THR A 961 -7.83 12.60 -10.74
N VAL A 962 -7.61 13.76 -11.38
CA VAL A 962 -8.21 15.03 -10.90
C VAL A 962 -9.70 15.11 -11.24
N VAL A 963 -10.10 14.72 -12.46
CA VAL A 963 -11.53 14.70 -12.83
C VAL A 963 -12.30 13.72 -11.95
N GLY A 964 -11.75 12.55 -11.65
CA GLY A 964 -12.36 11.60 -10.72
C GLY A 964 -12.57 12.18 -9.32
N LYS A 965 -11.59 12.96 -8.80
CA LYS A 965 -11.75 13.69 -7.54
C LYS A 965 -12.85 14.76 -7.63
N PHE A 966 -12.90 15.52 -8.73
CA PHE A 966 -13.94 16.53 -8.92
C PHE A 966 -15.34 15.91 -8.99
N PHE A 967 -15.52 14.80 -9.71
CA PHE A 967 -16.80 14.08 -9.75
C PHE A 967 -17.20 13.55 -8.37
N ALA A 968 -16.24 13.06 -7.57
CA ALA A 968 -16.52 12.61 -6.21
C ALA A 968 -16.99 13.76 -5.27
N TRP A 969 -16.45 14.96 -5.44
CA TRP A 969 -16.77 16.13 -4.59
C TRP A 969 -17.98 16.93 -5.08
N VAL A 970 -18.05 17.22 -6.38
CA VAL A 970 -19.10 18.03 -7.00
C VAL A 970 -20.36 17.21 -7.25
N ARG A 971 -20.22 15.92 -7.59
CA ARG A 971 -21.34 15.04 -8.00
C ARG A 971 -22.30 15.72 -8.98
N PRO A 972 -21.78 16.15 -10.15
CA PRO A 972 -22.59 16.88 -11.10
C PRO A 972 -23.55 15.95 -11.83
N ASP A 973 -24.70 16.48 -12.22
CA ASP A 973 -25.64 15.76 -13.09
C ASP A 973 -25.15 15.79 -14.54
N VAL A 974 -24.47 16.87 -14.93
CA VAL A 974 -23.84 17.05 -16.24
C VAL A 974 -22.44 17.61 -16.07
N ALA A 975 -21.47 17.10 -16.82
CA ALA A 975 -20.15 17.72 -16.94
C ALA A 975 -19.81 18.03 -18.39
N ILE A 976 -19.38 19.26 -18.67
CA ILE A 976 -19.10 19.74 -20.03
C ILE A 976 -17.58 19.85 -20.24
N PHE A 977 -17.10 19.26 -21.33
CA PHE A 977 -15.71 19.32 -21.75
C PHE A 977 -15.61 19.81 -23.20
N GLY A 978 -14.54 20.52 -23.54
CA GLY A 978 -14.32 20.98 -24.92
C GLY A 978 -13.83 19.85 -25.81
N GLN A 979 -14.38 19.76 -27.02
CA GLN A 979 -14.01 18.77 -28.04
C GLN A 979 -12.53 18.91 -28.45
N LYS A 980 -11.99 20.13 -28.40
CA LYS A 980 -10.61 20.46 -28.75
C LYS A 980 -9.57 19.48 -28.17
N ASP A 981 -9.75 19.07 -26.92
CA ASP A 981 -8.92 18.08 -26.25
C ASP A 981 -9.57 16.69 -26.38
N PHE A 982 -9.76 16.20 -27.61
CA PHE A 982 -10.59 15.03 -27.92
C PHE A 982 -10.26 13.79 -27.09
N LEU A 983 -8.99 13.38 -27.04
CA LEU A 983 -8.56 12.22 -26.26
C LEU A 983 -8.83 12.38 -24.76
N GLN A 984 -8.79 13.61 -24.24
CA GLN A 984 -9.20 13.89 -22.86
C GLN A 984 -10.68 13.55 -22.66
N THR A 985 -11.54 13.87 -23.62
CA THR A 985 -12.98 13.56 -23.53
C THR A 985 -13.25 12.05 -23.57
N VAL A 986 -12.46 11.29 -24.34
CA VAL A 986 -12.52 9.81 -24.37
C VAL A 986 -12.16 9.25 -22.99
N VAL A 987 -11.08 9.72 -22.39
CA VAL A 987 -10.65 9.33 -21.03
C VAL A 987 -11.73 9.62 -20.00
N VAL A 988 -12.36 10.80 -20.06
CA VAL A 988 -13.41 11.17 -19.10
C VAL A 988 -14.69 10.36 -19.29
N LYS A 989 -15.09 10.06 -20.54
CA LYS A 989 -16.22 9.17 -20.81
C LYS A 989 -15.95 7.76 -20.30
N ARG A 990 -14.75 7.24 -20.52
CA ARG A 990 -14.31 5.94 -20.00
C ARG A 990 -14.30 5.91 -18.46
N LEU A 991 -13.77 6.97 -17.83
CA LEU A 991 -13.82 7.17 -16.37
C LEU A 991 -15.27 7.07 -15.86
N ALA A 992 -16.19 7.83 -16.44
CA ALA A 992 -17.58 7.84 -15.99
C ALA A 992 -18.24 6.46 -16.14
N ARG A 993 -18.02 5.79 -17.28
CA ARG A 993 -18.57 4.46 -17.57
C ARG A 993 -18.00 3.37 -16.65
N GLU A 994 -16.68 3.28 -16.51
CA GLU A 994 -16.02 2.19 -15.77
C GLU A 994 -16.14 2.34 -14.25
N PHE A 995 -16.27 3.56 -13.74
CA PHE A 995 -16.47 3.84 -12.31
C PHE A 995 -17.94 4.05 -11.93
N PHE A 996 -18.88 3.79 -12.86
CA PHE A 996 -20.33 3.96 -12.65
C PHE A 996 -20.70 5.34 -12.09
N ILE A 997 -20.07 6.39 -12.63
CA ILE A 997 -20.32 7.77 -12.23
C ILE A 997 -21.57 8.25 -12.97
N ASP A 998 -22.61 8.56 -12.20
CA ASP A 998 -23.90 9.03 -12.68
C ASP A 998 -23.84 10.53 -13.06
N THR A 999 -23.03 10.83 -14.08
CA THR A 999 -22.83 12.17 -14.64
C THR A 999 -22.90 12.08 -16.16
N GLU A 1000 -23.78 12.86 -16.78
CA GLU A 1000 -23.84 13.01 -18.23
C GLU A 1000 -22.60 13.77 -18.74
N ILE A 1001 -21.76 13.13 -19.56
CA ILE A 1001 -20.58 13.78 -20.15
C ILE A 1001 -20.94 14.40 -21.49
N VAL A 1002 -20.96 15.73 -21.54
CA VAL A 1002 -21.24 16.52 -22.74
C VAL A 1002 -19.92 17.00 -23.35
N VAL A 1003 -19.76 16.77 -24.65
CA VAL A 1003 -18.62 17.30 -25.42
C VAL A 1003 -19.11 18.50 -26.22
N HIS A 1004 -18.61 19.69 -25.86
CA HIS A 1004 -18.92 20.93 -26.54
C HIS A 1004 -17.99 21.12 -27.74
N GLU A 1005 -18.55 21.48 -28.90
CA GLU A 1005 -17.77 21.69 -30.12
C GLU A 1005 -16.67 22.74 -29.93
N THR A 1006 -15.54 22.56 -30.63
CA THR A 1006 -14.40 23.48 -30.56
C THR A 1006 -14.80 24.88 -31.01
N VAL A 1007 -14.68 25.85 -30.10
CA VAL A 1007 -14.88 27.27 -30.42
C VAL A 1007 -13.66 27.81 -31.16
N ARG A 1008 -13.89 28.50 -32.27
CA ARG A 1008 -12.88 28.99 -33.20
C ARG A 1008 -12.94 30.50 -33.35
N GLU A 1009 -11.79 31.11 -33.63
CA GLU A 1009 -11.70 32.51 -34.10
C GLU A 1009 -12.21 32.61 -35.55
N GLU A 1010 -12.48 33.82 -36.05
CA GLU A 1010 -12.88 34.05 -37.47
C GLU A 1010 -11.87 33.47 -38.48
N SER A 1011 -10.60 33.35 -38.08
CA SER A 1011 -9.54 32.74 -38.88
C SER A 1011 -9.63 31.21 -39.00
N GLY A 1012 -10.50 30.57 -38.21
CA GLY A 1012 -10.59 29.11 -38.07
C GLY A 1012 -9.70 28.52 -36.97
N LEU A 1013 -8.81 29.33 -36.38
CA LEU A 1013 -7.92 28.91 -35.29
C LEU A 1013 -8.73 28.51 -34.04
N ALA A 1014 -8.49 27.30 -33.53
CA ALA A 1014 -9.07 26.84 -32.27
C ALA A 1014 -8.63 27.76 -31.11
N THR A 1015 -9.59 28.13 -30.27
CA THR A 1015 -9.35 29.10 -29.20
C THR A 1015 -8.54 28.48 -28.08
N ALA A 1016 -7.54 29.22 -27.58
CA ALA A 1016 -6.64 28.75 -26.53
C ALA A 1016 -6.05 29.91 -25.74
N SER A 1017 -5.76 29.71 -24.45
CA SER A 1017 -5.05 30.68 -23.60
C SER A 1017 -3.66 31.01 -24.17
N ARG A 1018 -3.09 30.10 -24.97
CA ARG A 1018 -1.77 30.28 -25.61
C ARG A 1018 -1.81 31.18 -26.85
N ASN A 1019 -2.98 31.45 -27.44
CA ASN A 1019 -3.11 32.29 -28.64
C ASN A 1019 -2.75 33.77 -28.38
N GLU A 1020 -2.83 34.22 -27.12
CA GLU A 1020 -2.41 35.56 -26.71
C GLU A 1020 -0.92 35.83 -27.01
N LYS A 1021 -0.11 34.76 -27.14
CA LYS A 1021 1.34 34.84 -27.42
C LYS A 1021 1.69 34.97 -28.91
N LEU A 1022 0.71 34.88 -29.81
CA LEU A 1022 0.93 34.89 -31.25
C LEU A 1022 0.66 36.27 -31.85
N THR A 1023 1.55 36.72 -32.73
CA THR A 1023 1.32 37.89 -33.60
C THR A 1023 0.25 37.60 -34.66
N LYS A 1024 -0.24 38.65 -35.36
CA LYS A 1024 -1.27 38.48 -36.41
C LYS A 1024 -0.81 37.55 -37.54
N GLU A 1025 0.47 37.60 -37.93
CA GLU A 1025 1.05 36.72 -38.94
C GLU A 1025 1.17 35.27 -38.44
N GLU A 1026 1.64 35.09 -37.19
CA GLU A 1026 1.76 33.76 -36.56
C GLU A 1026 0.39 33.11 -36.33
N ARG A 1027 -0.65 33.89 -35.99
CA ARG A 1027 -2.04 33.40 -35.90
C ARG A 1027 -2.57 32.91 -37.25
N HIS A 1028 -2.23 33.61 -38.33
CA HIS A 1028 -2.59 33.15 -39.68
C HIS A 1028 -1.91 31.82 -40.03
N LYS A 1029 -0.63 31.66 -39.67
CA LYS A 1029 0.08 30.36 -39.80
C LYS A 1029 -0.58 29.28 -38.94
N ALA A 1030 -0.91 29.60 -37.69
CA ALA A 1030 -1.56 28.68 -36.75
C ALA A 1030 -2.94 28.18 -37.24
N ALA A 1031 -3.73 29.05 -37.89
CA ALA A 1031 -5.00 28.67 -38.52
C ALA A 1031 -4.85 27.62 -39.64
N GLY A 1032 -3.63 27.45 -40.17
CA GLY A 1032 -3.28 26.40 -41.12
C GLY A 1032 -3.53 24.98 -40.63
N LEU A 1033 -3.53 24.76 -39.31
CA LEU A 1033 -3.83 23.47 -38.70
C LEU A 1033 -5.27 23.03 -39.03
N PHE A 1034 -6.24 23.91 -38.78
CA PHE A 1034 -7.65 23.63 -39.05
C PHE A 1034 -7.93 23.45 -40.54
N ALA A 1035 -7.33 24.29 -41.40
CA ALA A 1035 -7.48 24.16 -42.85
C ALA A 1035 -6.98 22.80 -43.37
N SER A 1036 -5.90 22.27 -42.79
CA SER A 1036 -5.35 20.97 -43.18
C SER A 1036 -6.19 19.81 -42.67
N LEU A 1037 -6.71 19.90 -41.44
CA LEU A 1037 -7.66 18.94 -40.88
C LEU A 1037 -8.96 18.90 -41.70
N SER A 1038 -9.48 20.06 -42.11
CA SER A 1038 -10.69 20.16 -42.92
C SER A 1038 -10.50 19.53 -44.30
N LEU A 1039 -9.34 19.74 -44.92
CA LEU A 1039 -9.03 19.13 -46.21
C LEU A 1039 -8.99 17.59 -46.15
N VAL A 1040 -8.47 17.01 -45.07
CA VAL A 1040 -8.52 15.55 -44.87
C VAL A 1040 -9.94 15.09 -44.56
N LYS A 1041 -10.70 15.84 -43.75
CA LYS A 1041 -12.13 15.55 -43.49
C LYS A 1041 -12.94 15.51 -44.79
N ASP A 1042 -12.77 16.50 -45.66
CA ASP A 1042 -13.48 16.57 -46.95
C ASP A 1042 -13.09 15.37 -47.85
N ALA A 1043 -11.82 14.97 -47.85
CA ALA A 1043 -11.37 13.78 -48.58
C ALA A 1043 -12.03 12.49 -48.06
N VAL A 1044 -12.12 12.31 -46.74
CA VAL A 1044 -12.81 11.16 -46.13
C VAL A 1044 -14.31 11.19 -46.44
N GLU A 1045 -14.96 12.35 -46.32
CA GLU A 1045 -16.40 12.50 -46.55
C GLU A 1045 -16.78 12.41 -48.04
N SER A 1046 -15.85 12.67 -48.96
CA SER A 1046 -16.07 12.44 -50.39
C SER A 1046 -16.04 10.96 -50.79
N GLY A 1047 -15.38 10.12 -49.97
CA GLY A 1047 -15.11 8.71 -50.29
C GLY A 1047 -14.03 8.50 -51.35
N GLU A 1048 -13.36 9.56 -51.84
CA GLU A 1048 -12.32 9.47 -52.87
C GLU A 1048 -11.02 8.83 -52.36
N VAL A 1049 -10.74 8.95 -51.05
CA VAL A 1049 -9.55 8.38 -50.40
C VAL A 1049 -9.98 7.59 -49.17
N THR A 1050 -9.80 6.28 -49.20
CA THR A 1050 -10.16 5.37 -48.08
C THR A 1050 -8.95 4.90 -47.29
N SER A 1051 -7.75 4.91 -47.89
CA SER A 1051 -6.49 4.51 -47.26
C SER A 1051 -6.07 5.50 -46.17
N VAL A 1052 -5.83 5.00 -44.95
CA VAL A 1052 -5.37 5.83 -43.82
C VAL A 1052 -4.02 6.46 -44.12
N SER A 1053 -3.07 5.71 -44.70
CA SER A 1053 -1.75 6.23 -45.08
C SER A 1053 -1.83 7.44 -46.04
N ASP A 1054 -2.74 7.38 -47.03
CA ASP A 1054 -2.92 8.45 -48.01
C ASP A 1054 -3.55 9.70 -47.36
N LEU A 1055 -4.51 9.51 -46.47
CA LEU A 1055 -5.16 10.58 -45.71
C LEU A 1055 -4.17 11.32 -44.78
N ILE A 1056 -3.31 10.57 -44.08
CA ILE A 1056 -2.25 11.15 -43.25
C ILE A 1056 -1.24 11.90 -44.12
N SER A 1057 -0.82 11.31 -45.25
CA SER A 1057 0.11 11.92 -46.19
C SER A 1057 -0.43 13.23 -46.79
N LEU A 1058 -1.74 13.26 -47.09
CA LEU A 1058 -2.44 14.45 -47.56
C LEU A 1058 -2.40 15.58 -46.51
N GLY A 1059 -2.73 15.26 -45.26
CA GLY A 1059 -2.69 16.21 -44.15
C GLY A 1059 -1.28 16.75 -43.88
N LEU A 1060 -0.27 15.87 -43.82
CA LEU A 1060 1.13 16.26 -43.62
C LEU A 1060 1.65 17.16 -44.75
N THR A 1061 1.27 16.87 -46.00
CA THR A 1061 1.64 17.69 -47.16
C THR A 1061 1.01 19.08 -47.09
N ALA A 1062 -0.26 19.18 -46.70
CA ALA A 1062 -0.95 20.45 -46.51
C ALA A 1062 -0.31 21.29 -45.39
N LEU A 1063 0.10 20.65 -44.29
CA LEU A 1063 0.75 21.29 -43.14
C LEU A 1063 2.17 21.75 -43.47
N LYS A 1064 2.95 20.96 -44.21
CA LYS A 1064 4.32 21.30 -44.62
C LYS A 1064 4.38 22.59 -45.45
N LYS A 1065 3.37 22.84 -46.30
CA LYS A 1065 3.25 24.08 -47.09
C LYS A 1065 3.07 25.34 -46.22
N ARG A 1066 2.74 25.19 -44.93
CA ARG A 1066 2.41 26.29 -44.02
C ARG A 1066 3.46 26.53 -42.93
N GLU A 1067 4.66 25.96 -43.08
CA GLU A 1067 5.81 26.12 -42.16
C GLU A 1067 5.52 25.74 -40.69
N MET A 1068 4.55 24.85 -40.47
CA MET A 1068 4.24 24.34 -39.13
C MET A 1068 5.13 23.15 -38.78
N HIS A 1069 5.57 23.07 -37.53
CA HIS A 1069 6.23 21.86 -37.00
C HIS A 1069 5.18 20.93 -36.43
N MET A 1070 5.06 19.74 -36.99
CA MET A 1070 4.10 18.74 -36.52
C MET A 1070 4.72 17.81 -35.50
N ASP A 1071 3.97 17.57 -34.43
CA ASP A 1071 4.30 16.60 -33.40
C ASP A 1071 3.57 15.28 -33.67
N TYR A 1072 2.30 15.35 -34.08
CA TYR A 1072 1.50 14.20 -34.54
C TYR A 1072 0.30 14.64 -35.39
N LEU A 1073 -0.18 13.74 -36.25
CA LEU A 1073 -1.46 13.81 -36.96
C LEU A 1073 -2.03 12.39 -36.97
N ILE A 1074 -3.21 12.19 -36.38
CA ILE A 1074 -3.76 10.86 -36.13
C ILE A 1074 -5.24 10.82 -36.46
N LEU A 1075 -5.66 9.72 -37.07
CA LEU A 1075 -7.06 9.36 -37.27
C LEU A 1075 -7.46 8.30 -36.25
N SER A 1076 -8.53 8.55 -35.50
CA SER A 1076 -8.96 7.67 -34.42
C SER A 1076 -10.46 7.42 -34.47
N ASP A 1077 -10.90 6.28 -33.94
CA ASP A 1077 -12.31 6.00 -33.69
C ASP A 1077 -12.90 6.98 -32.66
N LEU A 1078 -14.08 7.53 -32.95
CA LEU A 1078 -14.68 8.62 -32.16
C LEU A 1078 -15.08 8.18 -30.74
N GLU A 1079 -15.44 6.91 -30.54
CA GLU A 1079 -15.93 6.40 -29.26
C GLU A 1079 -14.81 5.83 -28.39
N SER A 1080 -13.98 4.95 -28.97
CA SER A 1080 -12.90 4.26 -28.27
C SER A 1080 -11.60 5.07 -28.19
N GLY A 1081 -11.41 6.03 -29.10
CA GLY A 1081 -10.14 6.74 -29.27
C GLY A 1081 -9.02 5.86 -29.85
N ARG A 1082 -9.32 4.65 -30.33
CA ARG A 1082 -8.33 3.77 -30.96
C ARG A 1082 -7.79 4.42 -32.23
N GLU A 1083 -6.48 4.51 -32.35
CA GLU A 1083 -5.81 4.93 -33.57
C GLU A 1083 -5.94 3.87 -34.66
N LEU A 1084 -6.33 4.32 -35.85
CA LEU A 1084 -6.32 3.50 -37.06
C LEU A 1084 -4.87 3.43 -37.57
N GLN A 1085 -4.39 2.23 -37.90
CA GLN A 1085 -3.05 2.02 -38.45
C GLN A 1085 -2.98 2.44 -39.92
N GLU A 1086 -1.76 2.73 -40.42
CA GLU A 1086 -1.55 3.20 -41.79
C GLU A 1086 -1.98 2.19 -42.86
N ASP A 1087 -1.98 0.89 -42.54
CA ASP A 1087 -2.42 -0.20 -43.41
C ASP A 1087 -3.94 -0.47 -43.35
N GLU A 1088 -4.68 0.26 -42.50
CA GLU A 1088 -6.14 0.17 -42.43
C GLU A 1088 -6.83 1.06 -43.49
N GLU A 1089 -8.08 0.72 -43.82
CA GLU A 1089 -8.98 1.54 -44.62
C GLU A 1089 -10.13 2.09 -43.78
N VAL A 1090 -10.62 3.27 -44.15
CA VAL A 1090 -11.78 3.89 -43.54
C VAL A 1090 -13.07 3.22 -44.03
N CYS A 1091 -13.80 2.62 -43.10
CA CYS A 1091 -15.06 1.93 -43.39
C CYS A 1091 -16.25 2.91 -43.53
N PRO A 1092 -17.18 2.67 -44.48
CA PRO A 1092 -18.45 3.39 -44.56
C PRO A 1092 -19.23 3.35 -43.24
N GLY A 1093 -19.88 4.46 -42.87
CA GLY A 1093 -20.62 4.61 -41.61
C GLY A 1093 -19.76 4.73 -40.34
N ALA A 1094 -18.42 4.72 -40.44
CA ALA A 1094 -17.56 4.94 -39.28
C ALA A 1094 -17.69 6.37 -38.75
N ALA A 1095 -17.59 6.52 -37.43
CA ALA A 1095 -17.48 7.81 -36.77
C ALA A 1095 -16.04 7.98 -36.29
N LEU A 1096 -15.32 8.94 -36.87
CA LEU A 1096 -13.90 9.13 -36.65
C LEU A 1096 -13.60 10.53 -36.10
N CYS A 1097 -12.43 10.69 -35.51
CA CYS A 1097 -11.86 11.97 -35.14
C CYS A 1097 -10.45 12.07 -35.71
N LEU A 1098 -10.21 13.10 -36.53
CA LEU A 1098 -8.88 13.47 -36.97
C LEU A 1098 -8.35 14.55 -36.03
N HIS A 1099 -7.24 14.29 -35.35
CA HIS A 1099 -6.66 15.21 -34.37
C HIS A 1099 -5.16 15.37 -34.59
N ALA A 1100 -4.68 16.59 -34.35
CA ALA A 1100 -3.31 16.96 -34.63
C ALA A 1100 -2.73 17.85 -33.53
N GLY A 1101 -1.43 17.68 -33.29
CA GLY A 1101 -0.64 18.51 -32.41
C GLY A 1101 0.63 19.00 -33.12
N GLY A 1102 1.00 20.25 -32.88
CA GLY A 1102 2.22 20.82 -33.43
C GLY A 1102 2.56 22.17 -32.83
N SER A 1103 3.47 22.92 -33.46
CA SER A 1103 3.89 24.23 -32.98
C SER A 1103 4.25 25.22 -34.09
N VAL A 1104 4.09 26.51 -33.77
CA VAL A 1104 4.50 27.64 -34.62
C VAL A 1104 5.67 28.35 -33.95
N LYS A 1105 6.71 28.66 -34.73
CA LYS A 1105 7.86 29.46 -34.25
C LYS A 1105 7.43 30.92 -34.06
N VAL A 1106 7.78 31.49 -32.92
CA VAL A 1106 7.48 32.90 -32.61
C VAL A 1106 8.67 33.80 -32.90
N SER A 1107 8.39 34.97 -33.47
CA SER A 1107 9.35 35.99 -33.90
C SER A 1107 9.99 36.75 -32.73
N LYS A 1108 9.31 36.83 -31.59
CA LYS A 1108 9.85 37.35 -30.32
C LYS A 1108 9.89 36.20 -29.30
N PRO A 1109 11.07 35.77 -28.84
CA PRO A 1109 11.15 34.75 -27.81
C PRO A 1109 10.45 35.26 -26.53
N VAL A 1110 9.53 34.46 -26.00
CA VAL A 1110 8.91 34.78 -24.71
C VAL A 1110 9.92 34.44 -23.63
N LEU A 1111 10.45 35.46 -22.95
CA LEU A 1111 11.27 35.29 -21.76
C LEU A 1111 10.40 34.69 -20.66
N LEU A 1112 10.70 33.45 -20.28
CA LEU A 1112 10.11 32.83 -19.11
C LEU A 1112 10.68 33.51 -17.84
N PRO A 1113 9.98 33.47 -16.70
CA PRO A 1113 10.51 33.91 -15.40
C PRO A 1113 11.85 33.24 -15.03
N SER A 1114 12.15 32.09 -15.64
CA SER A 1114 13.43 31.37 -15.56
C SER A 1114 14.54 31.91 -16.47
N GLY A 1115 14.30 32.97 -17.23
CA GLY A 1115 15.25 33.55 -18.19
C GLY A 1115 15.42 32.77 -19.50
N THR A 1116 14.73 31.63 -19.68
CA THR A 1116 14.85 30.79 -20.87
C THR A 1116 13.90 31.26 -21.97
N PRO A 1117 14.36 31.53 -23.20
CA PRO A 1117 13.49 31.93 -24.30
C PRO A 1117 12.64 30.76 -24.82
N ARG A 1118 11.31 30.90 -24.86
CA ARG A 1118 10.43 29.94 -25.55
C ARG A 1118 10.27 30.37 -27.01
N GLU A 1119 10.88 29.61 -27.93
CA GLU A 1119 10.90 29.92 -29.37
C GLU A 1119 9.67 29.44 -30.15
N ARG A 1120 8.79 28.63 -29.54
CA ARG A 1120 7.63 28.02 -30.21
C ARG A 1120 6.39 27.97 -29.32
N VAL A 1121 5.21 28.17 -29.92
CA VAL A 1121 3.89 28.02 -29.29
C VAL A 1121 3.22 26.75 -29.82
N ARG A 1122 2.87 25.84 -28.90
CA ARG A 1122 2.20 24.57 -29.23
C ARG A 1122 0.69 24.78 -29.43
N LEU A 1123 0.15 24.08 -30.42
CA LEU A 1123 -1.24 24.08 -30.88
C LEU A 1123 -1.77 22.65 -30.90
N VAL A 1124 -3.06 22.50 -30.60
CA VAL A 1124 -3.80 21.24 -30.68
C VAL A 1124 -5.16 21.56 -31.26
N ASP A 1125 -5.62 20.74 -32.21
CA ASP A 1125 -6.92 20.88 -32.87
C ASP A 1125 -7.43 19.52 -33.36
N ASN A 1126 -8.72 19.44 -33.65
CA ASN A 1126 -9.36 18.26 -34.22
C ASN A 1126 -10.60 18.58 -35.04
N VAL A 1127 -11.02 17.60 -35.83
CA VAL A 1127 -12.30 17.57 -36.55
C VAL A 1127 -12.94 16.18 -36.41
N VAL A 1128 -14.25 16.16 -36.17
CA VAL A 1128 -15.04 14.93 -36.17
C VAL A 1128 -15.51 14.66 -37.59
N ILE A 1129 -15.42 13.40 -38.01
CA ILE A 1129 -15.71 12.94 -39.36
C ILE A 1129 -16.78 11.86 -39.25
N ARG A 1130 -17.84 11.96 -40.07
CA ARG A 1130 -18.81 10.89 -40.25
C ARG A 1130 -18.69 10.39 -41.67
N VAL A 1131 -18.22 9.16 -41.83
CA VAL A 1131 -18.04 8.55 -43.14
C VAL A 1131 -19.42 8.23 -43.72
N PRO A 1132 -19.74 8.70 -44.94
CA PRO A 1132 -21.03 8.48 -45.58
C PRO A 1132 -21.44 7.01 -45.74
#